data_AF-A0A1X1YD95-F1
#
_entry.id   AF-A0A1X1YD95-F1
#
_cell.length_a   1.000
_cell.length_b   1.000
_cell.length_c   1.000
_cell.angle_alpha   90.00
_cell.angle_beta   90.00
_cell.angle_gamma   90.00
#
_symmetry.space_group_name_H-M   'P 1'
#
loop_
_entity.id
_entity.type
_entity.pdbx_description
1 polymer ?
#
loop_
_entity_poly.entity_id
_entity_poly.type
_entity_poly.pdbx_seq_one_letter_code
_entity_poly.pdbx_strand_id
1 'polypeptide(L)'
;MRVAVTGASGVLGRGLVARLLSQGHDVVGISRHRPESWSSAADFVAGDIRDLAAVRRAIAGAEVVAHCAWARSADGTVNIEGTRNVVAAMAEAGTTRVVFASTPMITDGRHQAHIERMLSDSGREWVAVRSALVVGRNVDNWVRKLFALPLLPAGSADHVVQVVHTDDALRLLARAILDTGIDSGPVDLAAPGELTWRRIAAALGRPLVPIGPRVLRRVTSFAELELVQRAPLMDVTRLRDQWGFQPAWNAEECLEDFALAVRGRICLGKRVFSLPWRLAHIPDVPAVDAPADDGVVPRLAGPEGDNGEFDTPIDPRFPTYLATNLSEALPGPFSPSSASVTVRGLRAGGVGIAERLRPGGVIQREIAMRTVAVFAHRLYGAITSAHFMAETVPFAKPATIVSNSGFFGPSMASLPIFGEERPPAESGLFRRRLRTLRNIGVFGVNLVGLSAGSPRDTDAYIADVDRLERLAGDDIAALDDRRLLSLILLARDHVVHGWVLASGSFMLCAAFNVLLRGLCGRDTAPAAGPELVSARSVEAVQRLVAAARRDPTVVRVLAEPGERLDKLAVEAPGFHSAVLAELALIGHRGPAEVEMLSTSYADDPELLVRMVAKALSAAPTPSPRHPVIPLRAKPVALLAARQLRDREIRRDKMVRAIWVLRRLLREYGRRLTEAGIFNAPDDVFYLLVDELLEIDALPQEVSQLVARRRAEHHRLAAVVPPTVFSGSWQPVSIAATTLTGGDTLRGVGVCGGRVRGRVRIVRPETIDDLQPGEILVAEVTDVGYTAAFCYAAAVVTELGGPMSHAAVVAREFGFPCVVDVQGATRFLPPGALVEVDGATGEIHVLELAVER
;
A
#
# COMPACT_ATOMS: atom_id res chain seq x y z
N MET A 1 15.17 -24.32 -11.37
CA MET A 1 16.64 -24.16 -11.46
C MET A 1 17.17 -23.47 -10.20
N ARG A 2 18.44 -23.67 -9.87
CA ARG A 2 19.13 -22.91 -8.81
C ARG A 2 19.96 -21.77 -9.42
N VAL A 3 19.69 -20.52 -9.02
CA VAL A 3 20.31 -19.30 -9.57
C VAL A 3 21.12 -18.57 -8.50
N ALA A 4 22.39 -18.30 -8.77
CA ALA A 4 23.22 -17.47 -7.92
C ALA A 4 23.19 -16.01 -8.38
N VAL A 5 22.79 -15.08 -7.50
CA VAL A 5 22.68 -13.65 -7.82
C VAL A 5 23.76 -12.88 -7.07
N THR A 6 24.72 -12.31 -7.79
CA THR A 6 25.71 -11.41 -7.19
C THR A 6 25.20 -9.98 -7.15
N GLY A 7 25.64 -9.20 -6.16
CA GLY A 7 25.09 -7.85 -5.97
C GLY A 7 23.63 -7.90 -5.55
N ALA A 8 23.24 -8.97 -4.84
CA ALA A 8 21.88 -9.27 -4.45
C ALA A 8 21.20 -8.17 -3.63
N SER A 9 21.97 -7.31 -2.97
CA SER A 9 21.46 -6.16 -2.22
C SER A 9 21.25 -4.90 -3.07
N GLY A 10 21.55 -4.92 -4.37
CA GLY A 10 21.34 -3.78 -5.28
C GLY A 10 19.94 -3.76 -5.91
N VAL A 11 19.59 -2.66 -6.59
CA VAL A 11 18.27 -2.49 -7.23
C VAL A 11 17.89 -3.67 -8.13
N LEU A 12 18.76 -4.01 -9.08
CA LEU A 12 18.51 -5.11 -10.02
C LEU A 12 18.57 -6.48 -9.32
N GLY A 13 19.53 -6.68 -8.40
CA GLY A 13 19.67 -7.93 -7.66
C GLY A 13 18.44 -8.27 -6.83
N ARG A 14 17.93 -7.33 -6.03
CA ARG A 14 16.73 -7.53 -5.20
C ARG A 14 15.50 -7.80 -6.06
N GLY A 15 15.28 -7.00 -7.10
CA GLY A 15 14.15 -7.18 -8.00
C GLY A 15 14.20 -8.51 -8.77
N LEU A 16 15.38 -8.94 -9.17
CA LEU A 16 15.57 -10.21 -9.90
C LEU A 16 15.33 -11.41 -8.99
N VAL A 17 15.85 -11.39 -7.76
CA VAL A 17 15.60 -12.45 -6.76
C VAL A 17 14.11 -12.62 -6.53
N ALA A 18 13.37 -11.52 -6.30
CA ALA A 18 11.93 -11.57 -6.09
C ALA A 18 11.20 -12.23 -7.26
N ARG A 19 11.57 -11.90 -8.50
CA ARG A 19 10.96 -12.45 -9.72
C ARG A 19 11.30 -13.92 -9.96
N LEU A 20 12.54 -14.33 -9.70
CA LEU A 20 12.94 -15.73 -9.85
C LEU A 20 12.29 -16.62 -8.80
N LEU A 21 12.17 -16.15 -7.56
CA LEU A 21 11.45 -16.87 -6.50
C LEU A 21 9.98 -17.06 -6.85
N SER A 22 9.33 -16.04 -7.41
CA SER A 22 7.92 -16.15 -7.79
C SER A 22 7.66 -17.06 -9.00
N GLN A 23 8.70 -17.35 -9.78
CA GLN A 23 8.72 -18.38 -10.83
C GLN A 23 9.05 -19.80 -10.30
N GLY A 24 9.20 -19.96 -8.98
CA GLY A 24 9.49 -21.25 -8.36
C GLY A 24 10.96 -21.68 -8.50
N HIS A 25 11.88 -20.75 -8.71
CA HIS A 25 13.31 -21.04 -8.77
C HIS A 25 13.97 -20.91 -7.39
N ASP A 26 14.98 -21.75 -7.13
CA ASP A 26 15.83 -21.65 -5.95
C ASP A 26 16.86 -20.54 -6.18
N VAL A 27 17.01 -19.62 -5.24
CA VAL A 27 17.86 -18.44 -5.41
C VAL A 27 18.76 -18.25 -4.21
N VAL A 28 20.06 -18.05 -4.49
CA VAL A 28 21.07 -17.68 -3.51
C VAL A 28 21.67 -16.33 -3.85
N GLY A 29 21.55 -15.38 -2.92
CA GLY A 29 22.10 -14.04 -3.06
C GLY A 29 23.47 -13.90 -2.41
N ILE A 30 24.39 -13.16 -3.03
CA ILE A 30 25.63 -12.71 -2.39
C ILE A 30 25.78 -11.19 -2.43
N SER A 31 26.00 -10.61 -1.25
CA SER A 31 26.40 -9.21 -1.07
C SER A 31 27.01 -9.00 0.32
N ARG A 32 27.62 -7.82 0.55
CA ARG A 32 28.27 -7.48 1.82
C ARG A 32 27.30 -7.42 3.00
N HIS A 33 26.04 -7.07 2.76
CA HIS A 33 25.01 -6.94 3.79
C HIS A 33 23.70 -7.54 3.28
N ARG A 34 23.03 -8.33 4.13
CA ARG A 34 21.69 -8.85 3.86
C ARG A 34 20.68 -7.70 3.92
N PRO A 35 19.89 -7.44 2.85
CA PRO A 35 18.80 -6.47 2.92
C PRO A 35 17.79 -6.87 4.02
N GLU A 36 17.22 -5.89 4.72
CA GLU A 36 16.13 -6.15 5.68
C GLU A 36 14.87 -6.70 4.99
N SER A 37 14.67 -6.37 3.70
CA SER A 37 13.60 -6.90 2.85
C SER A 37 13.90 -8.28 2.26
N TRP A 38 15.03 -8.91 2.60
CA TRP A 38 15.43 -10.19 2.00
C TRP A 38 14.50 -11.33 2.43
N SER A 39 13.88 -11.99 1.45
CA SER A 39 12.98 -13.13 1.67
C SER A 39 13.67 -14.25 2.45
N SER A 40 12.96 -14.84 3.41
CA SER A 40 13.40 -16.05 4.11
C SER A 40 13.42 -17.29 3.20
N ALA A 41 12.71 -17.26 2.06
CA ALA A 41 12.70 -18.32 1.08
C ALA A 41 13.96 -18.40 0.20
N ALA A 42 14.87 -17.42 0.30
CA ALA A 42 16.13 -17.40 -0.46
C ALA A 42 17.36 -17.44 0.45
N ASP A 43 18.34 -18.26 0.07
CA ASP A 43 19.64 -18.30 0.72
C ASP A 43 20.37 -16.96 0.56
N PHE A 44 21.12 -16.55 1.60
CA PHE A 44 21.94 -15.35 1.54
C PHE A 44 23.35 -15.60 2.08
N VAL A 45 24.35 -15.33 1.25
CA VAL A 45 25.75 -15.33 1.63
C VAL A 45 26.22 -13.90 1.85
N ALA A 46 26.49 -13.55 3.11
CA ALA A 46 27.16 -12.30 3.44
C ALA A 46 28.65 -12.39 3.09
N GLY A 47 29.10 -11.58 2.13
CA GLY A 47 30.49 -11.59 1.66
C GLY A 47 30.81 -10.50 0.64
N ASP A 48 32.09 -10.12 0.56
CA ASP A 48 32.60 -9.29 -0.53
C ASP A 48 32.86 -10.17 -1.77
N ILE A 49 32.58 -9.68 -2.97
CA ILE A 49 32.76 -10.45 -4.21
C ILE A 49 34.25 -10.77 -4.48
N ARG A 50 35.17 -10.05 -3.84
CA ARG A 50 36.61 -10.35 -3.88
C ARG A 50 37.01 -11.54 -3.00
N ASP A 51 36.15 -11.97 -2.08
CA ASP A 51 36.35 -13.20 -1.32
C ASP A 51 35.89 -14.41 -2.12
N LEU A 52 36.84 -15.08 -2.77
CA LEU A 52 36.58 -16.29 -3.56
C LEU A 52 35.88 -17.40 -2.75
N ALA A 53 36.15 -17.53 -1.44
CA ALA A 53 35.49 -18.55 -0.63
C ALA A 53 34.01 -18.25 -0.43
N ALA A 54 33.65 -16.97 -0.22
CA ALA A 54 32.25 -16.54 -0.18
C ALA A 54 31.56 -16.75 -1.54
N VAL A 55 32.22 -16.39 -2.64
CA VAL A 55 31.70 -16.60 -4.00
C VAL A 55 31.47 -18.08 -4.30
N ARG A 56 32.42 -18.96 -3.94
CA ARG A 56 32.27 -20.42 -4.06
C ARG A 56 31.04 -20.94 -3.30
N ARG A 57 30.84 -20.50 -2.06
CA ARG A 57 29.65 -20.90 -1.27
C ARG A 57 28.36 -20.46 -1.94
N ALA A 58 28.33 -19.26 -2.51
CA ALA A 58 27.15 -18.74 -3.19
C ALA A 58 26.86 -19.44 -4.53
N ILE A 59 27.89 -19.84 -5.29
CA ILE A 59 27.72 -20.45 -6.62
C ILE A 59 27.58 -21.98 -6.55
N ALA A 60 27.89 -22.59 -5.40
CA ALA A 60 27.75 -24.04 -5.21
C ALA A 60 26.35 -24.54 -5.60
N GLY A 61 26.32 -25.46 -6.58
CA GLY A 61 25.09 -26.07 -7.10
C GLY A 61 24.24 -25.16 -8.00
N ALA A 62 24.68 -23.95 -8.32
CA ALA A 62 23.95 -23.05 -9.21
C ALA A 62 24.13 -23.43 -10.69
N GLU A 63 23.02 -23.47 -11.42
CA GLU A 63 22.97 -23.75 -12.86
C GLU A 63 23.23 -22.49 -13.70
N VAL A 64 22.83 -21.33 -13.18
CA VAL A 64 23.01 -20.01 -13.80
C VAL A 64 23.52 -19.00 -12.78
N VAL A 65 24.44 -18.13 -13.18
CA VAL A 65 24.85 -16.96 -12.39
C VAL A 65 24.28 -15.68 -12.99
N ALA A 66 23.50 -14.94 -12.21
CA ALA A 66 23.14 -13.56 -12.51
C ALA A 66 24.17 -12.62 -11.84
N HIS A 67 25.10 -12.09 -12.63
CA HIS A 67 26.15 -11.22 -12.15
C HIS A 67 25.68 -9.75 -12.15
N CYS A 68 25.11 -9.29 -11.04
CA CYS A 68 24.68 -7.88 -10.85
C CYS A 68 25.58 -7.10 -9.87
N ALA A 69 26.65 -7.73 -9.37
CA ALA A 69 27.63 -7.06 -8.51
C ALA A 69 28.37 -5.97 -9.28
N TRP A 70 28.25 -4.74 -8.78
CA TRP A 70 28.97 -3.61 -9.32
C TRP A 70 29.36 -2.65 -8.20
N ALA A 71 30.59 -2.16 -8.27
CA ALA A 71 31.10 -1.11 -7.39
C ALA A 71 31.83 -0.06 -8.20
N ARG A 72 31.64 1.21 -7.81
CA ARG A 72 32.40 2.31 -8.39
C ARG A 72 33.82 2.31 -7.80
N SER A 73 34.82 2.01 -8.61
CA SER A 73 36.25 2.09 -8.25
C SER A 73 37.05 2.76 -9.36
N ALA A 74 38.04 3.59 -9.00
CA ALA A 74 38.87 4.30 -9.97
C ALA A 74 39.77 3.36 -10.80
N ASP A 75 40.13 2.21 -10.24
CA ASP A 75 40.97 1.16 -10.85
C ASP A 75 40.16 -0.04 -11.37
N GLY A 76 38.83 -0.05 -11.17
CA GLY A 76 37.96 -1.16 -11.56
C GLY A 76 38.21 -2.48 -10.82
N THR A 77 39.11 -2.53 -9.84
CA THR A 77 39.63 -3.79 -9.28
C THR A 77 38.51 -4.65 -8.68
N VAL A 78 37.57 -4.05 -7.94
CA VAL A 78 36.43 -4.78 -7.36
C VAL A 78 35.60 -5.49 -8.43
N ASN A 79 35.37 -4.86 -9.58
CA ASN A 79 34.56 -5.43 -10.65
C ASN A 79 35.36 -6.52 -11.39
N ILE A 80 36.61 -6.25 -11.76
CA ILE A 80 37.44 -7.19 -12.53
C ILE A 80 37.81 -8.42 -11.69
N GLU A 81 38.31 -8.22 -10.46
CA GLU A 81 38.66 -9.31 -9.53
C GLU A 81 37.41 -10.07 -9.08
N GLY A 82 36.32 -9.36 -8.79
CA GLY A 82 35.04 -9.96 -8.44
C GLY A 82 34.51 -10.86 -9.55
N THR A 83 34.51 -10.41 -10.81
CA THR A 83 34.12 -11.24 -11.95
C THR A 83 35.07 -12.42 -12.13
N ARG A 84 36.39 -12.23 -11.95
CA ARG A 84 37.35 -13.34 -12.01
C ARG A 84 37.01 -14.43 -11.00
N ASN A 85 36.67 -14.06 -9.78
CA ASN A 85 36.25 -15.01 -8.74
C ASN A 85 34.96 -15.72 -9.11
N VAL A 86 34.00 -15.02 -9.72
CA VAL A 86 32.74 -15.62 -10.21
C VAL A 86 33.04 -16.66 -11.29
N VAL A 87 33.84 -16.32 -12.31
CA VAL A 87 34.20 -17.26 -13.37
C VAL A 87 34.96 -18.47 -12.83
N ALA A 88 35.87 -18.26 -11.87
CA ALA A 88 36.59 -19.35 -11.21
C ALA A 88 35.66 -20.28 -10.42
N ALA A 89 34.75 -19.72 -9.62
CA ALA A 89 33.77 -20.49 -8.86
C ALA A 89 32.78 -21.23 -9.77
N MET A 90 32.37 -20.63 -10.89
CA MET A 90 31.56 -21.29 -11.92
C MET A 90 32.29 -22.49 -12.54
N ALA A 91 33.61 -22.40 -12.73
CA ALA A 91 34.40 -23.52 -13.24
C ALA A 91 34.44 -24.70 -12.30
N GLU A 92 34.53 -24.43 -11.00
CA GLU A 92 34.52 -25.48 -9.97
C GLU A 92 33.12 -26.07 -9.77
N ALA A 93 32.07 -25.26 -9.86
CA ALA A 93 30.68 -25.68 -9.68
C ALA A 93 30.06 -26.34 -10.92
N GLY A 94 30.73 -26.29 -12.09
CA GLY A 94 30.17 -26.77 -13.36
C GLY A 94 29.04 -25.90 -13.92
N THR A 95 28.95 -24.63 -13.49
CA THR A 95 27.92 -23.69 -13.95
C THR A 95 28.16 -23.29 -15.41
N THR A 96 27.16 -23.46 -16.26
CA THR A 96 27.28 -23.35 -17.72
C THR A 96 26.96 -21.96 -18.26
N ARG A 97 26.12 -21.18 -17.55
CA ARG A 97 25.59 -19.90 -18.06
C ARG A 97 25.75 -18.75 -17.08
N VAL A 98 26.09 -17.57 -17.61
CA VAL A 98 26.18 -16.31 -16.85
C VAL A 98 25.46 -15.17 -17.56
N VAL A 99 24.61 -14.45 -16.81
CA VAL A 99 23.93 -13.24 -17.27
C VAL A 99 24.49 -12.05 -16.52
N PHE A 100 25.09 -11.12 -17.24
CA PHE A 100 25.81 -9.98 -16.69
C PHE A 100 25.05 -8.67 -16.90
N ALA A 101 24.79 -7.93 -15.82
CA ALA A 101 24.23 -6.58 -15.89
C ALA A 101 25.35 -5.58 -16.20
N SER A 102 25.50 -5.22 -17.48
CA SER A 102 26.55 -4.34 -17.99
C SER A 102 26.05 -2.90 -18.15
N THR A 103 26.98 -1.94 -18.21
CA THR A 103 26.67 -0.54 -18.52
C THR A 103 27.75 0.08 -19.42
N PRO A 104 27.38 0.89 -20.43
CA PRO A 104 28.34 1.42 -21.40
C PRO A 104 28.91 2.80 -21.02
N MET A 105 28.72 3.28 -19.79
CA MET A 105 29.18 4.61 -19.36
C MET A 105 30.72 4.73 -19.35
N ILE A 106 31.29 5.73 -20.04
CA ILE A 106 32.69 5.77 -20.53
C ILE A 106 33.80 5.32 -19.56
N THR A 107 33.84 5.76 -18.30
CA THR A 107 34.94 5.35 -17.38
C THR A 107 34.79 3.93 -16.91
N ASP A 108 33.56 3.44 -16.76
CA ASP A 108 33.26 2.04 -16.43
C ASP A 108 33.24 1.17 -17.69
N GLY A 109 32.91 1.72 -18.85
CA GLY A 109 32.79 1.01 -20.13
C GLY A 109 34.06 0.26 -20.53
N ARG A 110 35.25 0.78 -20.20
CA ARG A 110 36.52 0.06 -20.43
C ARG A 110 36.66 -1.18 -19.54
N HIS A 111 36.27 -1.08 -18.26
CA HIS A 111 36.28 -2.20 -17.34
C HIS A 111 35.18 -3.22 -17.69
N GLN A 112 34.00 -2.74 -18.08
CA GLN A 112 32.87 -3.54 -18.53
C GLN A 112 33.21 -4.32 -19.80
N ALA A 113 33.81 -3.68 -20.80
CA ALA A 113 34.32 -4.36 -22.00
C ALA A 113 35.48 -5.33 -21.71
N HIS A 114 36.24 -5.13 -20.62
CA HIS A 114 37.21 -6.13 -20.16
C HIS A 114 36.52 -7.33 -19.53
N ILE A 115 35.49 -7.11 -18.71
CA ILE A 115 34.66 -8.16 -18.13
C ILE A 115 33.96 -8.97 -19.23
N GLU A 116 33.35 -8.33 -20.22
CA GLU A 116 32.69 -9.02 -21.33
C GLU A 116 33.68 -9.91 -22.11
N ARG A 117 34.93 -9.45 -22.31
CA ARG A 117 36.00 -10.30 -22.86
C ARG A 117 36.33 -11.47 -21.94
N MET A 118 36.46 -11.25 -20.62
CA MET A 118 36.69 -12.33 -19.66
C MET A 118 35.57 -13.39 -19.69
N LEU A 119 34.31 -12.96 -19.83
CA LEU A 119 33.16 -13.87 -19.94
C LEU A 119 33.21 -14.64 -21.26
N SER A 120 33.49 -13.96 -22.38
CA SER A 120 33.67 -14.58 -23.70
C SER A 120 34.81 -15.60 -23.71
N ASP A 121 35.95 -15.29 -23.09
CA ASP A 121 37.13 -16.15 -23.03
C ASP A 121 36.96 -17.30 -22.04
N SER A 122 35.91 -17.29 -21.21
CA SER A 122 35.67 -18.32 -20.19
C SER A 122 35.17 -19.65 -20.75
N GLY A 123 34.76 -19.69 -22.03
CA GLY A 123 34.18 -20.87 -22.69
C GLY A 123 32.78 -21.24 -22.21
N ARG A 124 32.07 -20.34 -21.54
CA ARG A 124 30.69 -20.52 -21.03
C ARG A 124 29.68 -19.77 -21.89
N GLU A 125 28.42 -20.15 -21.78
CA GLU A 125 27.33 -19.33 -22.29
C GLU A 125 27.26 -18.03 -21.50
N TRP A 126 27.23 -16.90 -22.19
CA TRP A 126 27.22 -15.60 -21.52
C TRP A 126 26.33 -14.60 -22.25
N VAL A 127 25.57 -13.83 -21.48
CA VAL A 127 24.78 -12.71 -22.00
C VAL A 127 25.15 -11.47 -21.21
N ALA A 128 25.56 -10.39 -21.89
CA ALA A 128 25.75 -9.09 -21.25
C ALA A 128 24.61 -8.14 -21.64
N VAL A 129 23.74 -7.84 -20.67
CA VAL A 129 22.65 -6.86 -20.86
C VAL A 129 23.21 -5.47 -20.57
N ARG A 130 23.53 -4.73 -21.63
CA ARG A 130 24.02 -3.34 -21.55
C ARG A 130 22.85 -2.40 -21.46
N SER A 131 22.57 -1.95 -20.25
CA SER A 131 21.43 -1.05 -20.02
C SER A 131 21.82 0.42 -20.20
N ALA A 132 20.92 1.18 -20.82
CA ALA A 132 20.85 2.62 -20.67
C ALA A 132 20.66 3.01 -19.19
N LEU A 133 20.53 4.31 -18.89
CA LEU A 133 20.39 4.76 -17.50
C LEU A 133 19.12 4.17 -16.86
N VAL A 134 19.29 3.25 -15.92
CA VAL A 134 18.16 2.57 -15.26
C VAL A 134 17.46 3.53 -14.31
N VAL A 135 16.20 3.81 -14.61
CA VAL A 135 15.30 4.70 -13.84
C VAL A 135 14.01 3.95 -13.47
N GLY A 136 13.17 4.57 -12.65
CA GLY A 136 11.89 4.02 -12.17
C GLY A 136 11.71 4.22 -10.66
N ARG A 137 10.47 4.09 -10.20
CA ARG A 137 10.07 4.40 -8.81
C ARG A 137 10.87 3.70 -7.71
N ASN A 138 11.37 2.49 -7.98
CA ASN A 138 12.05 1.65 -7.01
C ASN A 138 13.59 1.82 -7.02
N VAL A 139 14.13 2.72 -7.85
CA VAL A 139 15.57 3.00 -7.91
C VAL A 139 16.03 3.71 -6.64
N ASP A 140 17.02 3.13 -5.95
CA ASP A 140 17.56 3.67 -4.68
C ASP A 140 19.08 3.93 -4.69
N ASN A 141 19.72 3.80 -5.85
CA ASN A 141 21.18 3.80 -6.04
C ASN A 141 21.75 5.21 -6.32
N TRP A 142 22.91 5.29 -6.99
CA TRP A 142 23.57 6.54 -7.36
C TRP A 142 22.76 7.39 -8.36
N VAL A 143 21.96 6.78 -9.23
CA VAL A 143 21.09 7.48 -10.18
C VAL A 143 20.07 8.34 -9.42
N ARG A 144 19.45 7.78 -8.38
CA ARG A 144 18.59 8.55 -7.47
C ARG A 144 19.36 9.69 -6.80
N LYS A 145 20.61 9.47 -6.36
CA LYS A 145 21.43 10.51 -5.71
C LYS A 145 21.70 11.67 -6.65
N LEU A 146 22.03 11.37 -7.91
CA LEU A 146 22.29 12.36 -8.95
C LEU A 146 21.07 13.25 -9.19
N PHE A 147 19.91 12.62 -9.41
CA PHE A 147 18.68 13.36 -9.72
C PHE A 147 17.94 13.91 -8.51
N ALA A 148 18.37 13.54 -7.30
CA ALA A 148 17.96 14.18 -6.05
C ALA A 148 18.79 15.43 -5.72
N LEU A 149 19.78 15.84 -6.53
CA LEU A 149 20.48 17.11 -6.33
C LEU A 149 19.50 18.29 -6.42
N PRO A 150 19.69 19.36 -5.61
CA PRO A 150 18.77 20.51 -5.61
C PRO A 150 18.71 21.24 -6.96
N LEU A 151 19.82 21.21 -7.68
CA LEU A 151 20.01 21.83 -8.99
C LEU A 151 20.86 20.92 -9.85
N LEU A 152 20.69 21.03 -11.16
CA LEU A 152 21.49 20.30 -12.15
C LEU A 152 22.32 21.30 -12.96
N PRO A 153 23.55 20.96 -13.37
CA PRO A 153 24.36 21.84 -14.21
C PRO A 153 23.72 21.98 -15.60
N ALA A 154 23.75 23.21 -16.13
CA ALA A 154 23.23 23.54 -17.47
C ALA A 154 24.18 23.14 -18.62
N GLY A 155 25.45 22.81 -18.33
CA GLY A 155 26.37 22.31 -19.35
C GLY A 155 25.79 21.06 -20.01
N SER A 156 25.70 21.04 -21.34
CA SER A 156 25.11 19.94 -22.12
C SER A 156 23.59 19.75 -21.95
N ALA A 157 22.84 20.83 -21.71
CA ALA A 157 21.38 20.80 -21.53
C ALA A 157 20.62 20.10 -22.67
N ASP A 158 21.12 20.19 -23.90
CA ASP A 158 20.45 19.64 -25.09
C ASP A 158 21.05 18.28 -25.53
N HIS A 159 21.94 17.70 -24.71
CA HIS A 159 22.46 16.35 -24.95
C HIS A 159 21.36 15.30 -24.74
N VAL A 160 21.29 14.34 -25.66
CA VAL A 160 20.35 13.23 -25.62
C VAL A 160 20.81 12.20 -24.60
N VAL A 161 19.91 11.78 -23.73
CA VAL A 161 20.13 10.76 -22.72
C VAL A 161 19.07 9.69 -22.92
N GLN A 162 19.52 8.45 -23.09
CA GLN A 162 18.63 7.28 -23.09
C GLN A 162 18.49 6.74 -21.67
N VAL A 163 17.28 6.29 -21.37
CA VAL A 163 16.91 5.69 -20.08
C VAL A 163 16.24 4.35 -20.34
N VAL A 164 16.13 3.51 -19.31
CA VAL A 164 15.26 2.35 -19.32
C VAL A 164 14.58 2.17 -17.97
N HIS A 165 13.33 1.71 -17.98
CA HIS A 165 12.62 1.42 -16.75
C HIS A 165 13.19 0.17 -16.05
N THR A 166 13.19 0.19 -14.72
CA THR A 166 13.71 -0.92 -13.91
C THR A 166 12.95 -2.21 -14.19
N ASP A 167 11.64 -2.15 -14.42
CA ASP A 167 10.82 -3.33 -14.76
C ASP A 167 11.26 -3.98 -16.07
N ASP A 168 11.57 -3.19 -17.10
CA ASP A 168 12.03 -3.71 -18.39
C ASP A 168 13.43 -4.33 -18.29
N ALA A 169 14.31 -3.71 -17.49
CA ALA A 169 15.62 -4.29 -17.19
C ALA A 169 15.50 -5.64 -16.46
N LEU A 170 14.62 -5.73 -15.46
CA LEU A 170 14.36 -6.97 -14.72
C LEU A 170 13.73 -8.05 -15.60
N ARG A 171 12.78 -7.69 -16.48
CA ARG A 171 12.18 -8.61 -17.45
C ARG A 171 13.21 -9.17 -18.41
N LEU A 172 14.07 -8.33 -18.97
CA LEU A 172 15.11 -8.79 -19.89
C LEU A 172 16.15 -9.67 -19.19
N LEU A 173 16.57 -9.30 -17.98
CA LEU A 173 17.49 -10.10 -17.18
C LEU A 173 16.90 -11.47 -16.85
N ALA A 174 15.64 -11.52 -16.40
CA ALA A 174 14.95 -12.78 -16.14
C ALA A 174 14.85 -13.63 -17.41
N ARG A 175 14.46 -13.03 -18.56
CA ARG A 175 14.42 -13.77 -19.83
C ARG A 175 15.78 -14.31 -20.23
N ALA A 176 16.85 -13.52 -20.11
CA ALA A 176 18.21 -13.97 -20.44
C ALA A 176 18.69 -15.16 -19.58
N ILE A 177 18.19 -15.27 -18.34
CA ILE A 177 18.49 -16.36 -17.41
C ILE A 177 17.72 -17.62 -17.78
N LEU A 178 16.44 -17.49 -18.13
CA LEU A 178 15.51 -18.61 -18.28
C LEU A 178 15.48 -19.18 -19.70
N ASP A 179 15.64 -18.32 -20.71
CA ASP A 179 15.60 -18.71 -22.11
C ASP A 179 17.02 -19.12 -22.55
N THR A 180 17.30 -20.41 -22.45
CA THR A 180 18.60 -20.99 -22.84
C THR A 180 18.82 -21.02 -24.35
N GLY A 181 17.77 -20.76 -25.16
CA GLY A 181 17.88 -20.68 -26.63
C GLY A 181 18.53 -19.38 -27.12
N ILE A 182 18.73 -18.41 -26.23
CA ILE A 182 19.38 -17.14 -26.55
C ILE A 182 20.89 -17.32 -26.74
N ASP A 183 21.38 -16.88 -27.89
CA ASP A 183 22.80 -16.85 -28.23
C ASP A 183 23.63 -15.98 -27.27
N SER A 184 24.87 -16.40 -27.06
CA SER A 184 25.82 -15.63 -26.27
C SER A 184 26.15 -14.27 -26.90
N GLY A 185 26.53 -13.32 -26.05
CA GLY A 185 27.03 -12.01 -26.44
C GLY A 185 26.33 -10.83 -25.77
N PRO A 186 26.70 -9.60 -26.16
CA PRO A 186 26.10 -8.39 -25.61
C PRO A 186 24.78 -8.05 -26.30
N VAL A 187 23.85 -7.48 -25.53
CA VAL A 187 22.59 -6.91 -26.03
C VAL A 187 22.36 -5.56 -25.36
N ASP A 188 22.06 -4.53 -26.15
CA ASP A 188 21.78 -3.20 -25.64
C ASP A 188 20.29 -3.04 -25.32
N LEU A 189 20.00 -2.35 -24.21
CA LEU A 189 18.64 -2.11 -23.72
C LEU A 189 18.42 -0.61 -23.46
N ALA A 190 17.45 -0.03 -24.15
CA ALA A 190 16.95 1.32 -23.92
C ALA A 190 15.43 1.38 -24.15
N ALA A 191 14.74 2.28 -23.43
CA ALA A 191 13.35 2.58 -23.71
C ALA A 191 13.22 3.37 -25.03
N PRO A 192 12.14 3.18 -25.80
CA PRO A 192 11.90 3.94 -27.01
C PRO A 192 11.67 5.43 -26.69
N GLY A 193 12.21 6.30 -27.53
CA GLY A 193 12.12 7.76 -27.41
C GLY A 193 13.42 8.42 -26.94
N GLU A 194 13.54 9.72 -27.22
CA GLU A 194 14.71 10.52 -26.89
C GLU A 194 14.38 11.55 -25.80
N LEU A 195 15.21 11.60 -24.76
CA LEU A 195 15.14 12.64 -23.72
C LEU A 195 16.36 13.53 -23.83
N THR A 196 16.16 14.83 -23.61
CA THR A 196 17.28 15.75 -23.39
C THR A 196 17.51 15.98 -21.91
N TRP A 197 18.74 16.33 -21.54
CA TRP A 197 19.07 16.70 -20.15
C TRP A 197 18.13 17.80 -19.60
N ARG A 198 17.74 18.76 -20.45
CA ARG A 198 16.76 19.80 -20.16
C ARG A 198 15.39 19.25 -19.83
N ARG A 199 14.88 18.30 -20.62
CA ARG A 199 13.59 17.64 -20.35
C ARG A 199 13.63 16.84 -19.04
N ILE A 200 14.73 16.14 -18.77
CA ILE A 200 14.94 15.42 -17.51
C ILE A 200 14.88 16.39 -16.31
N ALA A 201 15.62 17.49 -16.39
CA ALA A 201 15.63 18.50 -15.34
C ALA A 201 14.23 19.12 -15.12
N ALA A 202 13.51 19.43 -16.21
CA ALA A 202 12.16 19.99 -16.15
C ALA A 202 11.15 19.02 -15.51
N ALA A 203 11.11 17.76 -15.95
CA ALA A 203 10.18 16.75 -15.43
C ALA A 203 10.41 16.46 -13.94
N LEU A 204 11.67 16.51 -13.48
CA LEU A 204 12.02 16.30 -12.07
C LEU A 204 11.96 17.58 -11.23
N GLY A 205 11.57 18.72 -11.80
CA GLY A 205 11.50 20.00 -11.11
C GLY A 205 12.84 20.51 -10.59
N ARG A 206 13.94 20.22 -11.32
CA ARG A 206 15.31 20.60 -10.95
C ARG A 206 15.79 21.77 -11.81
N PRO A 207 16.05 22.96 -11.24
CA PRO A 207 16.58 24.09 -12.00
C PRO A 207 17.94 23.77 -12.62
N LEU A 208 18.11 24.19 -13.88
CA LEU A 208 19.40 24.16 -14.57
C LEU A 208 20.19 25.44 -14.26
N VAL A 209 21.42 25.29 -13.77
CA VAL A 209 22.29 26.41 -13.41
C VAL A 209 23.63 26.31 -14.16
N PRO A 210 24.15 27.39 -14.77
CA PRO A 210 25.47 27.39 -15.36
C PRO A 210 26.54 27.24 -14.26
N ILE A 211 27.25 26.10 -14.25
CA ILE A 211 28.33 25.81 -13.30
C ILE A 211 29.62 25.62 -14.08
N GLY A 212 30.67 26.35 -13.71
CA GLY A 212 31.98 26.22 -14.34
C GLY A 212 32.61 24.83 -14.14
N PRO A 213 33.31 24.27 -15.14
CA PRO A 213 33.82 22.89 -15.12
C PRO A 213 34.82 22.60 -13.99
N ARG A 214 35.56 23.62 -13.51
CA ARG A 214 36.47 23.48 -12.35
C ARG A 214 35.72 23.25 -11.02
N VAL A 215 34.54 23.83 -10.87
CA VAL A 215 33.68 23.65 -9.69
C VAL A 215 32.95 22.31 -9.78
N LEU A 216 32.47 21.97 -10.98
CA LEU A 216 31.79 20.71 -11.27
C LEU A 216 32.66 19.50 -10.89
N ARG A 217 33.95 19.52 -11.24
CA ARG A 217 34.90 18.42 -10.94
C ARG A 217 35.30 18.29 -9.47
N ARG A 218 35.15 19.34 -8.66
CA ARG A 218 35.49 19.31 -7.22
C ARG A 218 34.39 18.72 -6.35
N VAL A 219 33.15 18.67 -6.84
CA VAL A 219 32.02 18.10 -6.11
C VAL A 219 31.79 16.69 -6.61
N THR A 220 32.01 15.69 -5.75
CA THR A 220 31.90 14.27 -6.12
C THR A 220 30.55 13.90 -6.73
N SER A 221 29.47 14.56 -6.31
CA SER A 221 28.11 14.36 -6.83
C SER A 221 27.93 14.84 -8.28
N PHE A 222 28.80 15.74 -8.75
CA PHE A 222 28.77 16.26 -10.12
C PHE A 222 29.76 15.57 -11.06
N ALA A 223 30.65 14.69 -10.56
CA ALA A 223 31.46 13.82 -11.41
C ALA A 223 30.62 12.73 -12.10
N GLU A 224 29.57 12.23 -11.42
CA GLU A 224 28.60 11.26 -11.96
C GLU A 224 27.82 11.83 -13.15
N LEU A 225 27.68 13.15 -13.21
CA LEU A 225 27.05 13.88 -14.30
C LEU A 225 27.86 13.81 -15.62
N GLU A 226 29.19 13.88 -15.55
CA GLU A 226 30.03 13.73 -16.76
C GLU A 226 29.87 12.33 -17.39
N LEU A 227 29.48 11.31 -16.60
CA LEU A 227 29.22 9.95 -17.11
C LEU A 227 27.92 9.88 -17.90
N VAL A 228 26.87 10.48 -17.37
CA VAL A 228 25.55 10.50 -18.01
C VAL A 228 25.56 11.36 -19.27
N GLN A 229 26.21 12.52 -19.23
CA GLN A 229 26.31 13.45 -20.37
C GLN A 229 27.25 12.99 -21.49
N ARG A 230 27.95 11.86 -21.31
CA ARG A 230 28.80 11.27 -22.33
C ARG A 230 28.46 9.80 -22.58
N ALA A 231 27.29 9.34 -22.12
CA ALA A 231 26.85 7.98 -22.37
C ALA A 231 26.71 7.76 -23.88
N PRO A 232 27.25 6.67 -24.45
CA PRO A 232 26.93 6.33 -25.83
C PRO A 232 25.45 5.97 -25.96
N LEU A 233 24.89 6.19 -27.15
CA LEU A 233 23.55 5.72 -27.49
C LEU A 233 23.55 4.20 -27.74
N MET A 234 22.51 3.54 -27.29
CA MET A 234 22.27 2.10 -27.33
C MET A 234 21.70 1.67 -28.68
N ASP A 235 22.27 0.62 -29.26
CA ASP A 235 21.75 -0.01 -30.48
C ASP A 235 20.85 -1.20 -30.13
N VAL A 236 19.55 -0.91 -30.03
CA VAL A 236 18.52 -1.91 -29.67
C VAL A 236 18.11 -2.80 -30.84
N THR A 237 18.78 -2.73 -32.00
CA THR A 237 18.43 -3.52 -33.20
C THR A 237 18.47 -5.01 -32.90
N ARG A 238 19.51 -5.51 -32.21
CA ARG A 238 19.61 -6.92 -31.82
C ARG A 238 18.45 -7.36 -30.91
N LEU A 239 18.13 -6.53 -29.91
CA LEU A 239 17.07 -6.79 -28.95
C LEU A 239 15.69 -6.87 -29.63
N ARG A 240 15.43 -5.97 -30.58
CA ARG A 240 14.18 -5.93 -31.34
C ARG A 240 14.08 -7.07 -32.35
N ASP A 241 15.10 -7.21 -33.21
CA ASP A 241 14.99 -8.04 -34.42
C ASP A 241 15.33 -9.51 -34.17
N GLN A 242 16.19 -9.82 -33.18
CA GLN A 242 16.56 -11.20 -32.86
C GLN A 242 15.80 -11.72 -31.64
N TRP A 243 15.62 -10.91 -30.61
CA TRP A 243 14.97 -11.37 -29.37
C TRP A 243 13.46 -11.08 -29.35
N GLY A 244 12.96 -10.24 -30.25
CA GLY A 244 11.55 -9.82 -30.24
C GLY A 244 11.14 -9.14 -28.93
N PHE A 245 12.10 -8.57 -28.19
CA PHE A 245 11.81 -7.95 -26.90
C PHE A 245 11.43 -6.48 -27.08
N GLN A 246 10.31 -6.09 -26.48
CA GLN A 246 9.80 -4.72 -26.52
C GLN A 246 9.64 -4.16 -25.10
N PRO A 247 10.33 -3.06 -24.74
CA PRO A 247 10.13 -2.39 -23.45
C PRO A 247 8.67 -1.96 -23.26
N ALA A 248 8.09 -2.20 -22.08
CA ALA A 248 6.72 -1.80 -21.74
C ALA A 248 6.59 -0.29 -21.53
N TRP A 249 7.69 0.39 -21.24
CA TRP A 249 7.74 1.83 -20.94
C TRP A 249 8.48 2.59 -22.03
N ASN A 250 7.97 3.74 -22.44
CA ASN A 250 8.74 4.69 -23.26
C ASN A 250 9.61 5.61 -22.36
N ALA A 251 10.54 6.34 -22.97
CA ALA A 251 11.50 7.16 -22.23
C ALA A 251 10.84 8.25 -21.37
N GLU A 252 9.77 8.90 -21.85
CA GLU A 252 9.05 9.93 -21.10
C GLU A 252 8.32 9.32 -19.89
N GLU A 253 7.62 8.20 -20.09
CA GLU A 253 6.94 7.50 -19.01
C GLU A 253 7.91 6.98 -17.94
N CYS A 254 9.10 6.52 -18.35
CA CYS A 254 10.17 6.12 -17.43
C CYS A 254 10.55 7.26 -16.47
N LEU A 255 10.61 8.49 -17.00
CA LEU A 255 11.02 9.67 -16.25
C LEU A 255 9.91 10.18 -15.33
N GLU A 256 8.67 10.21 -15.83
CA GLU A 256 7.49 10.56 -15.04
C GLU A 256 7.34 9.63 -13.83
N ASP A 257 7.54 8.33 -14.03
CA ASP A 257 7.50 7.37 -12.94
C ASP A 257 8.69 7.50 -11.97
N PHE A 258 9.89 7.70 -12.51
CA PHE A 258 11.10 7.91 -11.71
C PHE A 258 11.00 9.13 -10.78
N ALA A 259 10.14 10.11 -11.10
CA ALA A 259 9.88 11.24 -10.22
C ALA A 259 9.51 10.79 -8.80
N LEU A 260 8.80 9.66 -8.63
CA LEU A 260 8.42 9.12 -7.33
C LEU A 260 9.64 8.68 -6.48
N ALA A 261 10.72 8.22 -7.12
CA ALA A 261 11.95 7.81 -6.44
C ALA A 261 12.73 9.01 -5.86
N VAL A 262 12.69 10.17 -6.53
CA VAL A 262 13.41 11.39 -6.12
C VAL A 262 12.54 12.36 -5.31
N ARG A 263 11.21 12.23 -5.40
CA ARG A 263 10.25 13.07 -4.68
C ARG A 263 10.49 13.01 -3.18
N GLY A 264 10.49 14.19 -2.54
CA GLY A 264 10.70 14.30 -1.11
C GLY A 264 12.13 14.03 -0.64
N ARG A 265 13.10 13.99 -1.56
CA ARG A 265 14.52 13.77 -1.26
C ARG A 265 15.40 14.87 -1.84
N ILE A 266 16.47 15.17 -1.11
CA ILE A 266 17.56 16.01 -1.57
C ILE A 266 18.90 15.33 -1.29
N CYS A 267 19.80 15.34 -2.26
CA CYS A 267 21.16 14.85 -2.10
C CYS A 267 22.10 16.02 -1.79
N LEU A 268 22.89 15.90 -0.72
CA LEU A 268 23.98 16.82 -0.39
C LEU A 268 25.26 16.01 -0.16
N GLY A 269 26.25 16.16 -1.05
CA GLY A 269 27.46 15.34 -1.05
C GLY A 269 27.14 13.86 -1.30
N LYS A 270 27.54 12.98 -0.37
CA LYS A 270 27.30 11.53 -0.47
C LYS A 270 26.00 11.06 0.23
N ARG A 271 25.29 11.97 0.91
CA ARG A 271 24.13 11.67 1.75
C ARG A 271 22.84 12.14 1.09
N VAL A 272 21.81 11.30 1.18
CA VAL A 272 20.44 11.64 0.77
C VAL A 272 19.65 11.97 2.04
N PHE A 273 18.95 13.10 2.00
CA PHE A 273 18.12 13.59 3.08
C PHE A 273 16.66 13.56 2.64
N SER A 274 15.79 12.99 3.47
CA SER A 274 14.34 13.12 3.33
C SER A 274 13.91 14.51 3.78
N LEU A 275 13.09 15.18 2.98
CA LEU A 275 12.58 16.51 3.28
C LEU A 275 11.52 16.41 4.40
N PRO A 276 11.60 17.26 5.45
CA PRO A 276 10.66 17.17 6.57
C PRO A 276 9.21 17.50 6.18
N TRP A 277 8.99 18.18 5.06
CA TRP A 277 7.66 18.50 4.51
C TRP A 277 7.22 17.62 3.33
N ARG A 278 7.82 16.44 3.12
CA ARG A 278 7.42 15.51 2.05
C ARG A 278 7.53 14.07 2.53
N LEU A 279 6.53 13.24 2.28
CA LEU A 279 6.67 11.79 2.47
C LEU A 279 7.21 11.16 1.20
N ALA A 280 8.26 10.35 1.34
CA ALA A 280 8.95 9.74 0.22
C ALA A 280 8.46 8.30 0.00
N HIS A 281 8.54 7.82 -1.24
CA HIS A 281 8.21 6.43 -1.58
C HIS A 281 9.11 5.43 -0.85
N ILE A 282 8.54 4.31 -0.39
CA ILE A 282 9.24 3.27 0.38
C ILE A 282 9.27 2.01 -0.48
N PRO A 283 10.37 1.74 -1.21
CA PRO A 283 10.44 0.63 -2.15
C PRO A 283 10.58 -0.73 -1.46
N ASP A 284 11.29 -0.76 -0.33
CA ASP A 284 11.61 -1.97 0.41
C ASP A 284 10.91 -1.95 1.77
N VAL A 285 10.09 -2.96 2.02
CA VAL A 285 9.46 -3.22 3.33
C VAL A 285 10.26 -4.34 4.01
N PRO A 286 10.72 -4.14 5.25
CA PRO A 286 11.40 -5.18 6.01
C PRO A 286 10.58 -6.48 6.13
N ALA A 287 11.26 -7.62 6.09
CA ALA A 287 10.62 -8.93 6.29
C ALA A 287 10.19 -9.10 7.76
N VAL A 288 8.94 -9.49 7.97
CA VAL A 288 8.33 -9.57 9.32
C VAL A 288 8.77 -10.78 10.13
N ASP A 289 9.37 -11.77 9.49
CA ASP A 289 9.93 -12.98 10.08
C ASP A 289 11.44 -12.87 10.35
N ALA A 290 12.07 -11.76 9.95
CA ALA A 290 13.48 -11.54 10.19
C ALA A 290 13.79 -11.50 11.71
N PRO A 291 14.81 -12.25 12.18
CA PRO A 291 15.24 -12.19 13.56
C PRO A 291 15.74 -10.78 13.91
N ALA A 292 15.59 -10.40 15.18
CA ALA A 292 16.17 -9.17 15.69
C ALA A 292 17.71 -9.27 15.73
N ASP A 293 18.40 -8.11 15.78
CA ASP A 293 19.87 -8.06 15.77
C ASP A 293 20.52 -8.75 16.98
N ASP A 294 19.76 -8.91 18.06
CA ASP A 294 20.14 -9.63 19.28
C ASP A 294 19.80 -11.14 19.22
N GLY A 295 19.33 -11.64 18.07
CA GLY A 295 19.06 -13.06 17.83
C GLY A 295 17.65 -13.53 18.23
N VAL A 296 16.78 -12.64 18.73
CA VAL A 296 15.39 -13.00 19.06
C VAL A 296 14.63 -13.36 17.78
N VAL A 297 14.10 -14.59 17.73
CA VAL A 297 13.34 -15.11 16.60
C VAL A 297 11.84 -14.93 16.86
N PRO A 298 11.10 -14.22 15.98
CA PRO A 298 9.65 -14.07 16.06
C PRO A 298 8.91 -15.42 15.98
N ARG A 299 7.74 -15.53 16.61
CA ARG A 299 6.93 -16.76 16.63
C ARG A 299 5.47 -16.49 16.24
N LEU A 300 4.82 -17.44 15.57
CA LEU A 300 3.38 -17.32 15.29
C LEU A 300 2.57 -17.31 16.60
N ALA A 301 1.51 -16.52 16.63
CA ALA A 301 0.70 -16.28 17.82
C ALA A 301 -0.58 -17.14 17.88
N GLY A 302 -1.08 -17.62 16.73
CA GLY A 302 -2.30 -18.42 16.66
C GLY A 302 -2.05 -19.91 16.91
N PRO A 303 -3.11 -20.69 17.20
CA PRO A 303 -2.98 -22.12 17.38
C PRO A 303 -2.62 -22.82 16.06
N GLU A 304 -2.04 -24.02 16.19
CA GLU A 304 -1.72 -24.86 15.04
C GLU A 304 -3.01 -25.17 14.26
N GLY A 305 -2.99 -24.96 12.95
CA GLY A 305 -4.15 -25.09 12.09
C GLY A 305 -4.88 -23.77 11.82
N ASP A 306 -4.92 -22.79 12.72
CA ASP A 306 -5.66 -21.53 12.51
C ASP A 306 -4.80 -20.35 12.03
N ASN A 307 -3.48 -20.52 11.99
CA ASN A 307 -2.61 -19.55 11.32
C ASN A 307 -2.82 -19.61 9.79
N GLY A 308 -2.73 -18.45 9.13
CA GLY A 308 -2.72 -18.33 7.67
C GLY A 308 -1.33 -18.14 7.08
N GLU A 309 -1.19 -18.30 5.76
CA GLU A 309 0.07 -18.14 5.02
C GLU A 309 0.73 -16.77 5.25
N PHE A 310 -0.08 -15.70 5.44
CA PHE A 310 0.40 -14.32 5.58
C PHE A 310 0.45 -13.81 7.02
N ASP A 311 0.24 -14.68 8.01
CA ASP A 311 0.21 -14.29 9.41
C ASP A 311 1.59 -13.78 9.88
N THR A 312 1.56 -12.72 10.70
CA THR A 312 2.76 -12.06 11.20
C THR A 312 3.26 -12.81 12.44
N PRO A 313 4.50 -13.30 12.46
CA PRO A 313 5.10 -13.78 13.70
C PRO A 313 5.45 -12.60 14.61
N ILE A 314 5.28 -12.77 15.92
CA ILE A 314 5.41 -11.73 16.94
C ILE A 314 6.76 -11.85 17.66
N ASP A 315 7.34 -10.70 18.02
CA ASP A 315 8.43 -10.63 18.99
C ASP A 315 7.81 -10.66 20.40
N PRO A 316 8.23 -11.57 21.31
CA PRO A 316 7.60 -11.72 22.64
C PRO A 316 7.68 -10.45 23.51
N ARG A 317 8.59 -9.52 23.19
CA ARG A 317 8.72 -8.21 23.86
C ARG A 317 7.64 -7.21 23.46
N PHE A 318 6.92 -7.48 22.36
CA PHE A 318 5.86 -6.61 21.81
C PHE A 318 4.55 -7.40 21.56
N PRO A 319 3.94 -7.98 22.60
CA PRO A 319 2.97 -9.06 22.42
C PRO A 319 1.52 -8.61 22.22
N THR A 320 1.18 -7.34 22.42
CA THR A 320 -0.22 -6.89 22.49
C THR A 320 -0.71 -6.29 21.18
N TYR A 321 -1.81 -6.83 20.67
CA TYR A 321 -2.40 -6.50 19.36
C TYR A 321 -3.91 -6.23 19.46
N LEU A 322 -4.41 -5.33 18.60
CA LEU A 322 -5.81 -4.90 18.55
C LEU A 322 -6.31 -4.77 17.10
N ALA A 323 -7.50 -5.29 16.80
CA ALA A 323 -8.09 -5.25 15.45
C ALA A 323 -8.70 -3.88 15.06
N THR A 324 -9.01 -3.02 16.03
CA THR A 324 -9.88 -1.84 15.87
C THR A 324 -9.32 -0.80 14.87
N ASN A 325 -10.21 -0.22 14.04
CA ASN A 325 -9.99 0.72 12.92
C ASN A 325 -9.19 0.21 11.72
N LEU A 326 -8.26 -0.73 11.89
CA LEU A 326 -7.61 -1.36 10.72
C LEU A 326 -8.56 -2.33 10.01
N SER A 327 -9.52 -2.88 10.75
CA SER A 327 -10.62 -3.67 10.19
C SER A 327 -11.54 -2.86 9.26
N GLU A 328 -11.54 -1.51 9.33
CA GLU A 328 -12.23 -0.66 8.34
C GLU A 328 -11.58 -0.75 6.95
N ALA A 329 -10.29 -1.10 6.89
CA ALA A 329 -9.65 -1.40 5.63
C ALA A 329 -10.03 -2.82 5.19
N LEU A 330 -9.65 -3.85 5.95
CA LEU A 330 -9.92 -5.24 5.59
C LEU A 330 -10.75 -5.91 6.70
N PRO A 331 -12.09 -6.04 6.53
CA PRO A 331 -12.98 -6.51 7.58
C PRO A 331 -12.94 -8.02 7.81
N GLY A 332 -12.60 -8.79 6.77
CA GLY A 332 -12.55 -10.25 6.81
C GLY A 332 -11.15 -10.79 6.57
N PRO A 333 -11.02 -12.13 6.40
CA PRO A 333 -9.80 -12.67 5.81
C PRO A 333 -9.62 -12.01 4.44
N PHE A 334 -8.50 -11.35 4.23
CA PHE A 334 -8.21 -10.69 2.96
C PHE A 334 -7.77 -11.70 1.89
N SER A 335 -7.91 -11.32 0.63
CA SER A 335 -7.30 -12.08 -0.48
C SER A 335 -5.77 -11.86 -0.56
N PRO A 336 -4.99 -12.82 -1.08
CA PRO A 336 -3.56 -12.64 -1.34
C PRO A 336 -3.20 -11.35 -2.10
N SER A 337 -3.95 -11.01 -3.15
CA SER A 337 -3.73 -9.76 -3.89
C SER A 337 -3.93 -8.50 -3.03
N SER A 338 -4.90 -8.49 -2.11
CA SER A 338 -5.06 -7.47 -1.06
C SER A 338 -3.83 -7.39 -0.15
N ALA A 339 -3.15 -8.50 0.15
CA ALA A 339 -1.92 -8.52 0.93
C ALA A 339 -0.77 -7.77 0.23
N SER A 340 -0.64 -7.94 -1.09
CA SER A 340 0.38 -7.27 -1.89
C SER A 340 0.24 -5.74 -1.94
N VAL A 341 -0.92 -5.19 -1.60
CA VAL A 341 -1.18 -3.75 -1.68
C VAL A 341 -1.50 -3.11 -0.34
N THR A 342 -2.47 -3.65 0.40
CA THR A 342 -2.96 -3.03 1.64
C THR A 342 -2.09 -3.43 2.83
N VAL A 343 -1.79 -4.72 3.01
CA VAL A 343 -0.87 -5.15 4.08
C VAL A 343 0.53 -4.58 3.84
N ARG A 344 1.05 -4.71 2.60
CA ARG A 344 2.34 -4.12 2.21
C ARG A 344 2.35 -2.60 2.39
N GLY A 345 1.30 -1.91 1.98
CA GLY A 345 1.15 -0.46 2.11
C GLY A 345 1.13 0.02 3.56
N LEU A 346 0.38 -0.65 4.43
CA LEU A 346 0.33 -0.36 5.86
C LEU A 346 1.68 -0.57 6.53
N ARG A 347 2.40 -1.66 6.19
CA ARG A 347 3.76 -1.91 6.68
C ARG A 347 4.76 -0.86 6.17
N ALA A 348 4.67 -0.45 4.91
CA ALA A 348 5.44 0.68 4.38
C ALA A 348 5.14 1.98 5.16
N GLY A 349 3.87 2.23 5.50
CA GLY A 349 3.48 3.32 6.40
C GLY A 349 4.17 3.24 7.76
N GLY A 350 4.29 2.04 8.34
CA GLY A 350 5.07 1.77 9.56
C GLY A 350 6.54 2.17 9.46
N VAL A 351 7.20 1.84 8.34
CA VAL A 351 8.57 2.30 8.04
C VAL A 351 8.63 3.83 8.03
N GLY A 352 7.67 4.48 7.34
CA GLY A 352 7.57 5.94 7.29
C GLY A 352 7.41 6.58 8.68
N ILE A 353 6.57 6.01 9.54
CA ILE A 353 6.39 6.44 10.94
C ILE A 353 7.70 6.27 11.72
N ALA A 354 8.37 5.12 11.61
CA ALA A 354 9.63 4.84 12.30
C ALA A 354 10.73 5.86 11.93
N GLU A 355 10.86 6.19 10.64
CA GLU A 355 11.81 7.19 10.13
C GLU A 355 11.54 8.61 10.66
N ARG A 356 10.27 8.92 10.95
CA ARG A 356 9.82 10.23 11.43
C ARG A 356 9.95 10.40 12.93
N LEU A 357 9.58 9.37 13.70
CA LEU A 357 9.61 9.43 15.16
C LEU A 357 11.00 9.14 15.73
N ARG A 358 11.79 8.29 15.05
CA ARG A 358 13.18 7.92 15.42
C ARG A 358 13.35 7.55 16.90
N PRO A 359 12.57 6.61 17.46
CA PRO A 359 12.73 6.21 18.85
C PRO A 359 14.11 5.57 19.12
N GLY A 360 14.70 4.91 18.11
CA GLY A 360 15.98 4.22 18.17
C GLY A 360 15.87 2.75 18.57
N GLY A 361 16.94 1.98 18.30
CA GLY A 361 17.09 0.58 18.72
C GLY A 361 15.99 -0.36 18.23
N VAL A 362 15.73 -1.41 19.01
CA VAL A 362 14.72 -2.44 18.71
C VAL A 362 13.31 -1.85 18.54
N ILE A 363 12.98 -0.79 19.27
CA ILE A 363 11.66 -0.13 19.19
C ILE A 363 11.43 0.46 17.80
N GLN A 364 12.44 1.15 17.24
CA GLN A 364 12.30 1.72 15.90
C GLN A 364 12.16 0.62 14.84
N ARG A 365 12.94 -0.46 14.98
CA ARG A 365 12.86 -1.62 14.11
C ARG A 365 11.48 -2.25 14.18
N GLU A 366 10.94 -2.44 15.38
CA GLU A 366 9.62 -3.03 15.58
C GLU A 366 8.49 -2.16 14.98
N ILE A 367 8.57 -0.84 15.14
CA ILE A 367 7.62 0.08 14.49
C ILE A 367 7.71 -0.04 12.96
N ALA A 368 8.92 -0.17 12.40
CA ALA A 368 9.10 -0.31 10.96
C ALA A 368 8.57 -1.66 10.42
N MET A 369 8.73 -2.74 11.18
CA MET A 369 8.40 -4.10 10.74
C MET A 369 6.94 -4.49 11.03
N ARG A 370 6.46 -4.23 12.26
CA ARG A 370 5.26 -4.87 12.83
C ARG A 370 4.30 -3.90 13.51
N THR A 371 4.30 -2.61 13.15
CA THR A 371 3.21 -1.68 13.58
C THR A 371 1.82 -2.22 13.18
N VAL A 372 1.77 -2.91 12.05
CA VAL A 372 0.59 -3.66 11.60
C VAL A 372 0.98 -5.13 11.44
N ALA A 373 0.19 -6.00 12.07
CA ALA A 373 0.31 -7.44 12.03
C ALA A 373 -0.92 -8.08 11.38
N VAL A 374 -0.76 -9.32 10.95
CA VAL A 374 -1.82 -10.14 10.36
C VAL A 374 -2.02 -11.37 11.23
N PHE A 375 -3.27 -11.68 11.57
CA PHE A 375 -3.64 -12.93 12.25
C PHE A 375 -4.92 -13.47 11.64
N ALA A 376 -4.94 -14.75 11.23
CA ALA A 376 -6.04 -15.36 10.47
C ALA A 376 -6.50 -14.47 9.29
N HIS A 377 -5.53 -13.92 8.55
CA HIS A 377 -5.74 -12.99 7.43
C HIS A 377 -6.51 -11.71 7.78
N ARG A 378 -6.47 -11.25 9.04
CA ARG A 378 -7.08 -9.98 9.48
C ARG A 378 -6.04 -9.02 10.01
N LEU A 379 -6.29 -7.72 9.88
CA LEU A 379 -5.35 -6.68 10.27
C LEU A 379 -5.44 -6.34 11.75
N TYR A 380 -4.29 -6.28 12.42
CA TYR A 380 -4.15 -5.87 13.81
C TYR A 380 -3.08 -4.78 13.96
N GLY A 381 -3.34 -3.81 14.82
CA GLY A 381 -2.39 -2.78 15.23
C GLY A 381 -1.58 -3.25 16.44
N ALA A 382 -0.27 -3.08 16.39
CA ALA A 382 0.60 -3.39 17.52
C ALA A 382 0.51 -2.31 18.60
N ILE A 383 -0.19 -2.64 19.68
CA ILE A 383 -0.44 -1.73 20.80
C ILE A 383 0.83 -1.43 21.57
N THR A 384 1.68 -2.44 21.80
CA THR A 384 2.96 -2.24 22.50
C THR A 384 3.85 -1.26 21.72
N SER A 385 3.88 -1.37 20.38
CA SER A 385 4.59 -0.42 19.51
C SER A 385 3.96 0.97 19.54
N ALA A 386 2.62 1.07 19.50
CA ALA A 386 1.91 2.34 19.61
C ALA A 386 2.17 3.05 20.95
N HIS A 387 2.36 2.32 22.04
CA HIS A 387 2.76 2.88 23.34
C HIS A 387 4.11 3.61 23.25
N PHE A 388 5.13 2.98 22.66
CA PHE A 388 6.44 3.61 22.48
C PHE A 388 6.40 4.77 21.49
N MET A 389 5.56 4.70 20.45
CA MET A 389 5.30 5.85 19.59
C MET A 389 4.74 7.02 20.41
N ALA A 390 3.78 6.77 21.30
CA ALA A 390 3.19 7.80 22.14
C ALA A 390 4.18 8.41 23.14
N GLU A 391 5.19 7.67 23.62
CA GLU A 391 6.29 8.23 24.43
C GLU A 391 7.13 9.28 23.69
N THR A 392 7.09 9.28 22.35
CA THR A 392 7.76 10.31 21.54
C THR A 392 6.96 11.61 21.45
N VAL A 393 5.69 11.61 21.83
CA VAL A 393 4.82 12.79 21.80
C VAL A 393 5.02 13.61 23.07
N PRO A 394 5.43 14.88 22.97
CA PRO A 394 5.66 15.72 24.14
C PRO A 394 4.34 16.12 24.81
N PHE A 395 4.38 16.26 26.14
CA PHE A 395 3.26 16.75 26.97
C PHE A 395 1.99 15.89 27.01
N ALA A 396 1.99 14.72 26.36
CA ALA A 396 0.91 13.74 26.42
C ALA A 396 1.36 12.49 27.19
N LYS A 397 0.50 11.94 28.05
CA LYS A 397 0.74 10.63 28.65
C LYS A 397 0.42 9.55 27.61
N PRO A 398 1.23 8.49 27.47
CA PRO A 398 0.93 7.40 26.52
C PRO A 398 -0.47 6.81 26.71
N ALA A 399 -0.94 6.67 27.96
CA ALA A 399 -2.29 6.23 28.26
C ALA A 399 -3.39 7.14 27.66
N THR A 400 -3.13 8.45 27.49
CA THR A 400 -4.08 9.37 26.84
C THR A 400 -4.18 9.13 25.34
N ILE A 401 -3.14 8.58 24.71
CA ILE A 401 -3.06 8.33 23.26
C ILE A 401 -3.45 6.89 22.92
N VAL A 402 -3.15 5.94 23.80
CA VAL A 402 -3.41 4.51 23.56
C VAL A 402 -4.70 4.03 24.25
N SER A 403 -4.90 4.37 25.52
CA SER A 403 -6.00 3.83 26.33
C SER A 403 -7.23 4.74 26.42
N ASN A 404 -7.04 6.07 26.37
CA ASN A 404 -8.10 7.08 26.52
C ASN A 404 -8.23 7.98 25.28
N SER A 405 -7.82 7.47 24.12
CA SER A 405 -7.99 8.18 22.85
C SER A 405 -9.26 7.72 22.15
N GLY A 406 -9.92 8.64 21.44
CA GLY A 406 -10.95 8.27 20.45
C GLY A 406 -10.38 7.54 19.23
N PHE A 407 -9.11 7.14 19.25
CA PHE A 407 -8.48 6.34 18.19
C PHE A 407 -8.71 4.85 18.46
N PHE A 408 -8.20 4.26 19.55
CA PHE A 408 -8.27 2.81 19.76
C PHE A 408 -9.51 2.30 20.51
N GLY A 409 -10.40 3.20 20.94
CA GLY A 409 -11.64 2.88 21.64
C GLY A 409 -11.45 2.55 23.14
N PRO A 410 -12.50 2.69 23.96
CA PRO A 410 -12.48 2.38 25.40
C PRO A 410 -12.16 0.92 25.76
N SER A 411 -12.35 -0.03 24.83
CA SER A 411 -12.10 -1.47 25.00
C SER A 411 -10.63 -1.82 25.36
N MET A 412 -9.70 -0.88 25.18
CA MET A 412 -8.27 -0.99 25.52
C MET A 412 -7.95 -1.00 27.03
N ALA A 413 -8.87 -0.59 27.90
CA ALA A 413 -8.57 -0.37 29.32
C ALA A 413 -8.28 -1.67 30.12
N SER A 414 -8.55 -2.85 29.56
CA SER A 414 -8.57 -4.13 30.29
C SER A 414 -7.34 -5.04 30.10
N LEU A 415 -6.43 -4.76 29.15
CA LEU A 415 -5.31 -5.66 28.83
C LEU A 415 -3.92 -5.08 29.12
N PRO A 416 -2.94 -5.94 29.50
CA PRO A 416 -1.57 -5.51 29.71
C PRO A 416 -0.93 -5.08 28.37
N ILE A 417 -0.35 -3.88 28.35
CA ILE A 417 0.37 -3.34 27.18
C ILE A 417 1.69 -4.08 26.94
N PHE A 418 2.27 -4.66 27.99
CA PHE A 418 3.56 -5.34 27.97
C PHE A 418 3.40 -6.78 28.42
N GLY A 419 4.18 -7.69 27.82
CA GLY A 419 4.29 -9.08 28.28
C GLY A 419 5.30 -9.25 29.41
N GLU A 420 5.70 -10.50 29.60
CA GLU A 420 6.73 -10.90 30.59
C GLU A 420 8.10 -10.34 30.21
N GLU A 421 8.44 -10.37 28.92
CA GLU A 421 9.68 -9.78 28.41
C GLU A 421 9.48 -8.30 28.10
N ARG A 422 10.43 -7.46 28.54
CA ARG A 422 10.42 -6.02 28.26
C ARG A 422 11.53 -5.65 27.29
N PRO A 423 11.27 -4.70 26.37
CA PRO A 423 12.32 -4.13 25.56
C PRO A 423 13.41 -3.52 26.45
N PRO A 424 14.68 -3.52 26.02
CA PRO A 424 15.77 -2.92 26.77
C PRO A 424 15.45 -1.47 27.13
N ALA A 425 15.32 -1.17 28.43
CA ALA A 425 15.09 0.18 28.90
C ALA A 425 16.43 0.93 28.97
N GLU A 426 16.71 1.78 27.99
CA GLU A 426 17.79 2.75 28.16
C GLU A 426 17.37 3.80 29.20
N SER A 427 17.95 3.84 30.41
CA SER A 427 18.06 5.13 31.09
C SER A 427 19.06 5.23 32.25
N GLY A 428 19.93 6.24 32.13
CA GLY A 428 20.31 7.13 33.22
C GLY A 428 19.60 8.50 33.06
N LEU A 429 19.51 9.29 34.13
CA LEU A 429 18.76 10.57 34.19
C LEU A 429 19.12 11.57 33.07
N PHE A 430 20.40 11.66 32.71
CA PHE A 430 20.89 12.58 31.67
C PHE A 430 20.36 12.23 30.26
N ARG A 431 20.40 10.95 29.87
CA ARG A 431 19.88 10.49 28.57
C ARG A 431 18.37 10.71 28.45
N ARG A 432 17.62 10.61 29.55
CA ARG A 432 16.16 10.87 29.57
C ARG A 432 15.83 12.34 29.25
N ARG A 433 16.59 13.30 29.79
CA ARG A 433 16.43 14.73 29.47
C ARG A 433 16.77 15.03 28.00
N LEU A 434 17.87 14.49 27.49
CA LEU A 434 18.27 14.66 26.09
C LEU A 434 17.22 14.09 25.12
N ARG A 435 16.67 12.90 25.43
CA ARG A 435 15.57 12.28 24.68
C ARG A 435 14.33 13.17 24.63
N THR A 436 13.97 13.80 25.75
CA THR A 436 12.79 14.68 25.82
C THR A 436 12.96 15.92 24.91
N LEU A 437 14.11 16.58 24.96
CA LEU A 437 14.41 17.72 24.08
C LEU A 437 14.40 17.32 22.60
N ARG A 438 15.02 16.17 22.27
CA ARG A 438 14.98 15.60 20.91
C ARG A 438 13.54 15.37 20.46
N ASN A 439 12.71 14.75 21.29
CA ASN A 439 11.32 14.42 20.96
C ASN A 439 10.48 15.69 20.73
N ILE A 440 10.65 16.74 21.53
CA ILE A 440 9.99 18.04 21.29
C ILE A 440 10.39 18.61 19.93
N GLY A 441 11.68 18.61 19.60
CA GLY A 441 12.18 19.08 18.31
C GLY A 441 11.63 18.27 17.13
N VAL A 442 11.69 16.94 17.22
CA VAL A 442 11.15 16.02 16.20
C VAL A 442 9.66 16.21 16.01
N PHE A 443 8.88 16.29 17.10
CA PHE A 443 7.44 16.50 17.05
C PHE A 443 7.09 17.84 16.39
N GLY A 444 7.74 18.94 16.80
CA GLY A 444 7.50 20.26 16.22
C GLY A 444 7.84 20.32 14.73
N VAL A 445 9.01 19.77 14.34
CA VAL A 445 9.42 19.71 12.93
C VAL A 445 8.47 18.85 12.11
N ASN A 446 8.03 17.70 12.62
CA ASN A 446 7.09 16.83 11.91
C ASN A 446 5.72 17.48 11.78
N LEU A 447 5.17 18.08 12.84
CA LEU A 447 3.88 18.75 12.80
C LEU A 447 3.88 19.90 11.79
N VAL A 448 4.87 20.81 11.87
CA VAL A 448 4.95 21.96 10.96
C VAL A 448 5.28 21.51 9.54
N GLY A 449 6.29 20.64 9.39
CA GLY A 449 6.76 20.14 8.10
C GLY A 449 5.67 19.38 7.35
N LEU A 450 5.12 18.32 7.94
CA LEU A 450 4.09 17.50 7.29
C LEU A 450 2.81 18.30 7.02
N SER A 451 2.40 19.20 7.93
CA SER A 451 1.21 20.04 7.70
C SER A 451 1.41 20.99 6.52
N ALA A 452 2.58 21.62 6.40
CA ALA A 452 2.90 22.51 5.28
C ALA A 452 3.10 21.76 3.96
N GLY A 453 3.54 20.51 4.04
CA GLY A 453 3.75 19.60 2.92
C GLY A 453 2.49 18.93 2.37
N SER A 454 1.52 18.66 3.25
CA SER A 454 0.33 17.85 2.97
C SER A 454 -0.37 18.21 1.65
N PRO A 455 -0.66 19.49 1.35
CA PRO A 455 -1.35 19.85 0.11
C PRO A 455 -0.56 19.43 -1.14
N ARG A 456 0.76 19.67 -1.14
CA ARG A 456 1.61 19.31 -2.28
C ARG A 456 1.79 17.81 -2.44
N ASP A 457 1.71 17.03 -1.36
CA ASP A 457 1.73 15.57 -1.43
C ASP A 457 0.38 15.05 -1.95
N THR A 458 -0.73 15.67 -1.55
CA THR A 458 -2.07 15.38 -2.10
C THR A 458 -2.14 15.66 -3.60
N ASP A 459 -1.76 16.86 -4.06
CA ASP A 459 -1.85 17.25 -5.47
C ASP A 459 -1.00 16.33 -6.36
N ALA A 460 0.20 16.00 -5.91
CA ALA A 460 1.08 15.10 -6.64
C ALA A 460 0.53 13.67 -6.69
N TYR A 461 -0.09 13.19 -5.61
CA TYR A 461 -0.71 11.86 -5.59
C TYR A 461 -1.97 11.79 -6.47
N ILE A 462 -2.78 12.85 -6.50
CA ILE A 462 -3.89 12.98 -7.45
C ILE A 462 -3.36 12.83 -8.88
N ALA A 463 -2.31 13.60 -9.23
CA ALA A 463 -1.73 13.56 -10.57
C ALA A 463 -1.16 12.17 -10.94
N ASP A 464 -0.57 11.46 -9.97
CA ASP A 464 -0.05 10.10 -10.16
C ASP A 464 -1.18 9.10 -10.46
N VAL A 465 -2.29 9.15 -9.71
CA VAL A 465 -3.44 8.25 -9.91
C VAL A 465 -4.20 8.62 -11.20
N ASP A 466 -4.37 9.90 -11.49
CA ASP A 466 -4.98 10.35 -12.76
C ASP A 466 -4.15 9.89 -13.96
N ARG A 467 -2.83 9.88 -13.83
CA ARG A 467 -1.94 9.33 -14.85
C ARG A 467 -2.13 7.83 -15.00
N LEU A 468 -2.17 7.08 -13.90
CA LEU A 468 -2.45 5.64 -13.93
C LEU A 468 -3.77 5.33 -14.66
N GLU A 469 -4.85 6.07 -14.37
CA GLU A 469 -6.13 5.93 -15.07
C GLU A 469 -5.99 6.17 -16.58
N ARG A 470 -5.29 7.25 -16.99
CA ARG A 470 -5.02 7.53 -18.41
C ARG A 470 -4.19 6.44 -19.09
N LEU A 471 -3.20 5.88 -18.40
CA LEU A 471 -2.35 4.82 -18.95
C LEU A 471 -3.07 3.48 -19.07
N ALA A 472 -4.00 3.18 -18.15
CA ALA A 472 -4.87 2.00 -18.24
C ALA A 472 -5.91 2.13 -19.36
N GLY A 473 -6.42 3.35 -19.57
CA GLY A 473 -7.45 3.63 -20.57
C GLY A 473 -8.81 3.05 -20.22
N ASP A 474 -9.80 3.30 -21.09
CA ASP A 474 -11.15 2.77 -20.91
C ASP A 474 -11.22 1.30 -21.34
N ASP A 475 -10.54 0.94 -22.44
CA ASP A 475 -10.45 -0.42 -22.99
C ASP A 475 -9.16 -1.12 -22.54
N ILE A 476 -9.23 -1.74 -21.36
CA ILE A 476 -8.13 -2.51 -20.77
C ILE A 476 -7.83 -3.78 -21.58
N ALA A 477 -8.81 -4.33 -22.32
CA ALA A 477 -8.62 -5.54 -23.10
C ALA A 477 -7.68 -5.32 -24.30
N ALA A 478 -7.56 -4.08 -24.79
CA ALA A 478 -6.63 -3.71 -25.86
C ALA A 478 -5.15 -3.68 -25.42
N LEU A 479 -4.84 -3.73 -24.12
CA LEU A 479 -3.46 -3.76 -23.64
C LEU A 479 -2.80 -5.09 -23.98
N ASP A 480 -1.54 -5.07 -24.44
CA ASP A 480 -0.76 -6.31 -24.52
C ASP A 480 -0.33 -6.79 -23.11
N ASP A 481 0.05 -8.06 -22.98
CA ASP A 481 0.40 -8.67 -21.69
C ASP A 481 1.54 -7.94 -21.00
N ARG A 482 2.51 -7.45 -21.79
CA ARG A 482 3.67 -6.74 -21.25
C ARG A 482 3.26 -5.42 -20.58
N ARG A 483 2.33 -4.68 -21.20
CA ARG A 483 1.85 -3.40 -20.68
C ARG A 483 0.91 -3.63 -19.52
N LEU A 484 0.02 -4.62 -19.62
CA LEU A 484 -0.89 -5.00 -18.55
C LEU A 484 -0.13 -5.29 -17.24
N LEU A 485 0.88 -6.16 -17.29
CA LEU A 485 1.69 -6.49 -16.11
C LEU A 485 2.44 -5.28 -15.54
N SER A 486 3.05 -4.44 -16.38
CA SER A 486 3.73 -3.22 -15.93
C SER A 486 2.78 -2.21 -15.27
N LEU A 487 1.54 -2.10 -15.77
CA LEU A 487 0.53 -1.24 -15.17
C LEU A 487 -0.05 -1.82 -13.88
N ILE A 488 -0.13 -3.14 -13.74
CA ILE A 488 -0.48 -3.82 -12.48
C ILE A 488 0.56 -3.46 -11.39
N LEU A 489 1.86 -3.57 -11.70
CA LEU A 489 2.92 -3.20 -10.77
C LEU A 489 2.88 -1.69 -10.42
N LEU A 490 2.53 -0.84 -11.39
CA LEU A 490 2.31 0.60 -11.16
C LEU A 490 1.15 0.90 -10.25
N ALA A 491 -0.01 0.30 -10.51
CA ALA A 491 -1.17 0.48 -9.68
C ALA A 491 -0.89 0.01 -8.24
N ARG A 492 -0.26 -1.17 -8.07
CA ARG A 492 0.18 -1.68 -6.77
C ARG A 492 1.09 -0.71 -6.03
N ASP A 493 2.12 -0.16 -6.68
CA ASP A 493 3.04 0.78 -6.04
C ASP A 493 2.38 2.13 -5.69
N HIS A 494 1.41 2.59 -6.48
CA HIS A 494 0.61 3.78 -6.13
C HIS A 494 -0.34 3.53 -4.96
N VAL A 495 -0.92 2.34 -4.82
CA VAL A 495 -1.71 1.98 -3.65
C VAL A 495 -0.83 1.95 -2.40
N VAL A 496 0.34 1.29 -2.48
CA VAL A 496 1.33 1.27 -1.39
C VAL A 496 1.74 2.69 -0.99
N HIS A 497 2.03 3.58 -1.95
CA HIS A 497 2.37 4.97 -1.66
C HIS A 497 1.20 5.74 -1.03
N GLY A 498 -0.04 5.48 -1.46
CA GLY A 498 -1.25 6.02 -0.83
C GLY A 498 -1.33 5.71 0.66
N TRP A 499 -1.01 4.47 1.06
CA TRP A 499 -0.95 4.07 2.47
C TRP A 499 0.20 4.74 3.23
N VAL A 500 1.34 4.98 2.59
CA VAL A 500 2.43 5.79 3.18
C VAL A 500 1.93 7.22 3.46
N LEU A 501 1.21 7.85 2.55
CA LEU A 501 0.63 9.18 2.78
C LEU A 501 -0.49 9.16 3.85
N ALA A 502 -1.27 8.07 3.92
CA ALA A 502 -2.27 7.86 4.96
C ALA A 502 -1.63 7.79 6.35
N SER A 503 -0.45 7.18 6.48
CA SER A 503 0.30 7.13 7.76
C SER A 503 0.70 8.53 8.25
N GLY A 504 1.11 9.42 7.33
CA GLY A 504 1.39 10.83 7.66
C GLY A 504 0.14 11.60 8.06
N SER A 505 -0.98 11.33 7.37
CA SER A 505 -2.29 11.88 7.70
C SER A 505 -2.71 11.47 9.12
N PHE A 506 -2.52 10.19 9.46
CA PHE A 506 -2.78 9.65 10.78
C PHE A 506 -1.96 10.39 11.86
N MET A 507 -0.64 10.55 11.66
CA MET A 507 0.22 11.30 12.59
C MET A 507 -0.26 12.74 12.79
N LEU A 508 -0.65 13.44 11.71
CA LEU A 508 -1.14 14.81 11.78
C LEU A 508 -2.49 14.89 12.50
N CYS A 509 -3.46 14.03 12.14
CA CYS A 509 -4.76 13.98 12.81
C CYS A 509 -4.60 13.70 14.31
N ALA A 510 -3.73 12.77 14.70
CA ALA A 510 -3.43 12.48 16.10
C ALA A 510 -2.82 13.71 16.81
N ALA A 511 -1.83 14.37 16.18
CA ALA A 511 -1.20 15.56 16.75
C ALA A 511 -2.18 16.73 16.93
N PHE A 512 -3.01 17.02 15.92
CA PHE A 512 -4.03 18.07 16.01
C PHE A 512 -5.10 17.74 17.04
N ASN A 513 -5.51 16.48 17.18
CA ASN A 513 -6.47 16.07 18.21
C ASN A 513 -5.90 16.33 19.62
N VAL A 514 -4.64 15.97 19.88
CA VAL A 514 -3.97 16.26 21.15
C VAL A 514 -3.96 17.77 21.45
N LEU A 515 -3.63 18.60 20.45
CA LEU A 515 -3.63 20.06 20.60
C LEU A 515 -5.03 20.63 20.87
N LEU A 516 -6.03 20.18 20.11
CA LEU A 516 -7.42 20.61 20.28
C LEU A 516 -7.96 20.21 21.65
N ARG A 517 -7.70 18.98 22.11
CA ARG A 517 -8.07 18.53 23.45
C ARG A 517 -7.45 19.41 24.52
N GLY A 518 -6.16 19.75 24.39
CA GLY A 518 -5.47 20.66 25.30
C GLY A 518 -6.09 22.07 25.33
N LEU A 519 -6.48 22.61 24.17
CA LEU A 519 -7.05 23.97 24.05
C LEU A 519 -8.53 24.04 24.44
N CYS A 520 -9.30 22.99 24.17
CA CYS A 520 -10.74 22.93 24.45
C CYS A 520 -11.06 22.35 25.83
N GLY A 521 -10.12 21.61 26.45
CA GLY A 521 -10.35 20.89 27.71
C GLY A 521 -11.22 19.63 27.57
N ARG A 522 -11.63 19.29 26.35
CA ARG A 522 -12.48 18.14 26.00
C ARG A 522 -12.17 17.68 24.57
N ASP A 523 -12.52 16.45 24.22
CA ASP A 523 -12.39 15.98 22.85
C ASP A 523 -13.31 16.81 21.93
N THR A 524 -12.76 17.29 20.81
CA THR A 524 -13.44 18.20 19.90
C THR A 524 -13.00 17.89 18.47
N ALA A 525 -13.94 17.41 17.66
CA ALA A 525 -13.73 17.20 16.23
C ALA A 525 -14.28 18.41 15.46
N PRO A 526 -13.47 19.14 14.68
CA PRO A 526 -13.99 20.20 13.82
C PRO A 526 -14.83 19.62 12.69
N ALA A 527 -15.83 20.36 12.22
CA ALA A 527 -16.59 19.99 11.03
C ALA A 527 -15.65 19.97 9.81
N ALA A 528 -15.78 18.94 8.95
CA ALA A 528 -14.99 18.83 7.73
C ALA A 528 -15.44 19.87 6.69
N GLY A 529 -16.75 20.19 6.69
CA GLY A 529 -17.39 21.14 5.78
C GLY A 529 -17.90 20.46 4.50
N PRO A 530 -18.57 21.24 3.61
CA PRO A 530 -19.32 20.73 2.46
C PRO A 530 -18.47 20.09 1.34
N GLU A 531 -17.16 20.05 1.47
CA GLU A 531 -16.23 19.48 0.47
C GLU A 531 -15.73 18.08 0.88
N LEU A 532 -16.43 17.39 1.78
CA LEU A 532 -16.03 16.08 2.29
C LEU A 532 -16.15 15.02 1.18
N VAL A 533 -15.03 14.55 0.63
CA VAL A 533 -15.06 13.58 -0.49
C VAL A 533 -15.78 12.28 -0.14
N SER A 534 -15.66 11.78 1.09
CA SER A 534 -16.35 10.57 1.55
C SER A 534 -17.86 10.74 1.68
N ALA A 535 -18.37 11.96 1.60
CA ALA A 535 -19.80 12.25 1.55
C ALA A 535 -20.40 12.07 0.16
N ARG A 536 -19.58 12.00 -0.89
CA ARG A 536 -20.07 12.03 -2.28
C ARG A 536 -21.07 10.92 -2.59
N SER A 537 -20.94 9.74 -1.97
CA SER A 537 -21.90 8.66 -2.13
C SER A 537 -23.27 9.00 -1.55
N VAL A 538 -23.31 9.64 -0.37
CA VAL A 538 -24.55 10.16 0.24
C VAL A 538 -25.17 11.23 -0.65
N GLU A 539 -24.37 12.20 -1.08
CA GLU A 539 -24.85 13.30 -1.92
C GLU A 539 -25.32 12.83 -3.30
N ALA A 540 -24.66 11.85 -3.91
CA ALA A 540 -25.06 11.25 -5.17
C ALA A 540 -26.45 10.63 -5.06
N VAL A 541 -26.69 9.82 -4.01
CA VAL A 541 -28.01 9.25 -3.74
C VAL A 541 -29.04 10.37 -3.52
N GLN A 542 -28.73 11.40 -2.74
CA GLN A 542 -29.64 12.53 -2.51
C GLN A 542 -29.98 13.31 -3.80
N ARG A 543 -28.99 13.56 -4.66
CA ARG A 543 -29.19 14.23 -5.96
C ARG A 543 -30.04 13.38 -6.90
N LEU A 544 -29.77 12.07 -6.98
CA LEU A 544 -30.55 11.14 -7.79
C LEU A 544 -31.98 11.00 -7.25
N VAL A 545 -32.18 10.91 -5.94
CA VAL A 545 -33.52 10.93 -5.33
C VAL A 545 -34.27 12.21 -5.67
N ALA A 546 -33.61 13.37 -5.58
CA ALA A 546 -34.21 14.66 -5.94
C ALA A 546 -34.54 14.75 -7.44
N ALA A 547 -33.71 14.19 -8.32
CA ALA A 547 -33.96 14.12 -9.75
C ALA A 547 -35.13 13.16 -10.07
N ALA A 548 -35.14 11.97 -9.46
CA ALA A 548 -36.20 10.98 -9.63
C ALA A 548 -37.57 11.55 -9.21
N ARG A 549 -37.65 12.26 -8.09
CA ARG A 549 -38.91 12.90 -7.63
C ARG A 549 -39.49 13.93 -8.60
N ARG A 550 -38.69 14.45 -9.54
CA ARG A 550 -39.16 15.42 -10.56
C ARG A 550 -39.75 14.75 -11.80
N ASP A 551 -39.51 13.45 -12.00
CA ASP A 551 -39.96 12.70 -13.17
C ASP A 551 -40.82 11.50 -12.75
N PRO A 552 -42.15 11.56 -12.96
CA PRO A 552 -43.06 10.45 -12.63
C PRO A 552 -42.73 9.13 -13.35
N THR A 553 -42.12 9.20 -14.54
CA THR A 553 -41.67 8.02 -15.29
C THR A 553 -40.56 7.30 -14.54
N VAL A 554 -39.58 8.06 -14.04
CA VAL A 554 -38.49 7.53 -13.23
C VAL A 554 -39.03 6.90 -11.94
N VAL A 555 -39.95 7.55 -11.24
CA VAL A 555 -40.56 6.98 -10.02
C VAL A 555 -41.27 5.65 -10.31
N ARG A 556 -42.02 5.57 -11.41
CA ARG A 556 -42.67 4.33 -11.83
C ARG A 556 -41.64 3.23 -12.10
N VAL A 557 -40.64 3.49 -12.93
CA VAL A 557 -39.61 2.51 -13.31
C VAL A 557 -38.81 2.06 -12.08
N LEU A 558 -38.48 2.97 -11.16
CA LEU A 558 -37.77 2.63 -9.93
C LEU A 558 -38.59 1.74 -8.97
N ALA A 559 -39.92 1.82 -9.02
CA ALA A 559 -40.81 0.99 -8.24
C ALA A 559 -40.99 -0.43 -8.81
N GLU A 560 -40.58 -0.68 -10.07
CA GLU A 560 -40.67 -2.01 -10.68
C GLU A 560 -39.66 -2.98 -10.06
N PRO A 561 -39.97 -4.29 -10.01
CA PRO A 561 -39.02 -5.33 -9.63
C PRO A 561 -37.99 -5.59 -10.75
N GLY A 562 -36.84 -6.15 -10.37
CA GLY A 562 -35.76 -6.53 -11.31
C GLY A 562 -34.74 -5.43 -11.55
N GLU A 563 -33.92 -5.61 -12.60
CA GLU A 563 -32.93 -4.62 -13.05
C GLU A 563 -33.62 -3.47 -13.80
N ARG A 564 -33.15 -2.25 -13.55
CA ARG A 564 -33.81 -1.00 -13.96
C ARG A 564 -32.94 -0.15 -14.85
N LEU A 565 -31.62 -0.32 -14.82
CA LEU A 565 -30.69 0.57 -15.53
C LEU A 565 -30.96 0.64 -17.05
N ASP A 566 -31.10 -0.52 -17.71
CA ASP A 566 -31.39 -0.58 -19.15
C ASP A 566 -32.77 0.01 -19.50
N LYS A 567 -33.78 -0.22 -18.65
CA LYS A 567 -35.10 0.40 -18.82
C LYS A 567 -35.02 1.91 -18.68
N LEU A 568 -34.27 2.41 -17.70
CA LEU A 568 -34.04 3.85 -17.52
C LEU A 568 -33.32 4.45 -18.73
N ALA A 569 -32.43 3.71 -19.41
CA ALA A 569 -31.77 4.18 -20.62
C ALA A 569 -32.77 4.46 -21.77
N VAL A 570 -33.85 3.67 -21.86
CA VAL A 570 -34.89 3.81 -22.89
C VAL A 570 -35.98 4.78 -22.46
N GLU A 571 -36.53 4.62 -21.26
CA GLU A 571 -37.73 5.32 -20.81
C GLU A 571 -37.44 6.66 -20.12
N ALA A 572 -36.24 6.84 -19.55
CA ALA A 572 -35.83 8.05 -18.84
C ALA A 572 -34.35 8.40 -19.09
N PRO A 573 -33.94 8.65 -20.34
CA PRO A 573 -32.53 8.81 -20.73
C PRO A 573 -31.80 9.94 -20.00
N GLY A 574 -32.51 11.00 -19.60
CA GLY A 574 -31.95 12.08 -18.79
C GLY A 574 -31.56 11.63 -17.38
N PHE A 575 -32.38 10.79 -16.75
CA PHE A 575 -32.06 10.21 -15.45
C PHE A 575 -30.96 9.15 -15.55
N HIS A 576 -31.01 8.29 -16.57
CA HIS A 576 -29.94 7.34 -16.86
C HIS A 576 -28.57 8.05 -17.03
N SER A 577 -28.54 9.15 -17.80
CA SER A 577 -27.33 9.96 -17.96
C SER A 577 -26.83 10.56 -16.62
N ALA A 578 -27.75 10.95 -15.73
CA ALA A 578 -27.39 11.42 -14.40
C ALA A 578 -26.81 10.28 -13.53
N VAL A 579 -27.35 9.07 -13.62
CA VAL A 579 -26.80 7.88 -12.94
C VAL A 579 -25.38 7.59 -13.44
N LEU A 580 -25.15 7.59 -14.76
CA LEU A 580 -23.82 7.39 -15.32
C LEU A 580 -22.82 8.49 -14.91
N ALA A 581 -23.28 9.74 -14.82
CA ALA A 581 -22.44 10.84 -14.36
C ALA A 581 -22.02 10.68 -12.88
N GLU A 582 -22.93 10.23 -12.01
CA GLU A 582 -22.58 9.93 -10.62
C GLU A 582 -21.65 8.71 -10.54
N LEU A 583 -21.88 7.65 -11.34
CA LEU A 583 -20.99 6.48 -11.40
C LEU A 583 -19.59 6.85 -11.89
N ALA A 584 -19.42 7.80 -12.81
CA ALA A 584 -18.09 8.29 -13.18
C ALA A 584 -17.34 8.92 -11.97
N LEU A 585 -18.08 9.54 -11.04
CA LEU A 585 -17.53 10.17 -9.85
C LEU A 585 -17.30 9.20 -8.68
N ILE A 586 -18.23 8.27 -8.42
CA ILE A 586 -18.22 7.40 -7.24
C ILE A 586 -18.16 5.90 -7.56
N GLY A 587 -18.08 5.50 -8.83
CA GLY A 587 -18.10 4.09 -9.26
C GLY A 587 -16.95 3.24 -8.74
N HIS A 588 -15.83 3.86 -8.37
CA HIS A 588 -14.71 3.18 -7.71
C HIS A 588 -15.00 2.80 -6.24
N ARG A 589 -16.10 3.31 -5.67
CA ARG A 589 -16.55 2.99 -4.30
C ARG A 589 -17.44 1.76 -4.28
N GLY A 590 -17.57 1.14 -3.11
CA GLY A 590 -18.44 -0.01 -2.86
C GLY A 590 -18.11 -0.63 -1.50
N PRO A 591 -18.96 -1.50 -0.95
CA PRO A 591 -18.68 -2.14 0.34
C PRO A 591 -17.35 -2.93 0.31
N ALA A 592 -16.54 -2.84 1.37
CA ALA A 592 -15.20 -3.42 1.43
C ALA A 592 -14.29 -2.91 0.29
N GLU A 593 -14.26 -1.59 0.08
CA GLU A 593 -13.69 -0.95 -1.12
C GLU A 593 -12.20 -1.26 -1.37
N VAL A 594 -11.46 -1.68 -0.34
CA VAL A 594 -10.03 -2.04 -0.45
C VAL A 594 -9.74 -3.53 -0.47
N GLU A 595 -10.77 -4.38 -0.35
CA GLU A 595 -10.64 -5.80 -0.63
C GLU A 595 -10.67 -6.01 -2.15
N MET A 596 -9.73 -6.79 -2.69
CA MET A 596 -9.67 -7.04 -4.13
C MET A 596 -10.84 -7.88 -4.64
N LEU A 597 -11.35 -8.81 -3.82
CA LEU A 597 -12.54 -9.62 -4.14
C LEU A 597 -13.86 -8.84 -4.12
N SER A 598 -13.89 -7.59 -3.63
CA SER A 598 -15.15 -6.85 -3.51
C SER A 598 -15.63 -6.26 -4.84
N THR A 599 -16.93 -5.99 -4.89
CA THR A 599 -17.64 -5.40 -6.02
C THR A 599 -17.82 -3.91 -5.77
N SER A 600 -17.41 -3.07 -6.72
CA SER A 600 -17.67 -1.62 -6.67
C SER A 600 -19.01 -1.26 -7.34
N TYR A 601 -19.46 -0.01 -7.18
CA TYR A 601 -20.65 0.50 -7.88
C TYR A 601 -20.47 0.55 -9.40
N ALA A 602 -19.23 0.64 -9.90
CA ALA A 602 -18.96 0.50 -11.33
C ALA A 602 -19.03 -0.97 -11.79
N ASP A 603 -18.73 -1.93 -10.90
CA ASP A 603 -18.83 -3.36 -11.19
C ASP A 603 -20.30 -3.84 -11.15
N ASP A 604 -21.12 -3.33 -10.21
CA ASP A 604 -22.58 -3.49 -10.16
C ASP A 604 -23.29 -2.12 -10.07
N PRO A 605 -23.53 -1.45 -11.21
CA PRO A 605 -24.27 -0.19 -11.28
C PRO A 605 -25.71 -0.26 -10.75
N GLU A 606 -26.35 -1.43 -10.84
CA GLU A 606 -27.73 -1.60 -10.40
C GLU A 606 -27.85 -1.50 -8.87
N LEU A 607 -26.79 -1.84 -8.12
CA LEU A 607 -26.75 -1.63 -6.67
C LEU A 607 -27.03 -0.17 -6.30
N LEU A 608 -26.42 0.80 -6.99
CA LEU A 608 -26.67 2.22 -6.75
C LEU A 608 -28.12 2.58 -7.08
N VAL A 609 -28.66 2.06 -8.19
CA VAL A 609 -30.07 2.29 -8.59
C VAL A 609 -31.04 1.74 -7.54
N ARG A 610 -30.78 0.53 -7.01
CA ARG A 610 -31.54 -0.09 -5.92
C ARG A 610 -31.49 0.75 -4.64
N MET A 611 -30.32 1.29 -4.29
CA MET A 611 -30.18 2.20 -3.15
C MET A 611 -30.96 3.50 -3.34
N VAL A 612 -30.97 4.08 -4.54
CA VAL A 612 -31.79 5.26 -4.86
C VAL A 612 -33.28 4.96 -4.75
N ALA A 613 -33.73 3.81 -5.25
CA ALA A 613 -35.12 3.38 -5.14
C ALA A 613 -35.55 3.24 -3.66
N LYS A 614 -34.71 2.64 -2.80
CA LYS A 614 -34.95 2.53 -1.36
C LYS A 614 -34.98 3.89 -0.66
N ALA A 615 -34.06 4.79 -1.02
CA ALA A 615 -33.98 6.13 -0.46
C ALA A 615 -35.17 7.03 -0.83
N LEU A 616 -35.90 6.75 -1.91
CA LEU A 616 -37.12 7.50 -2.25
C LEU A 616 -38.19 7.40 -1.15
N SER A 617 -38.31 6.23 -0.52
CA SER A 617 -39.30 5.91 0.52
C SER A 617 -38.82 6.25 1.94
N ALA A 618 -37.59 6.72 2.11
CA ALA A 618 -37.01 7.02 3.42
C ALA A 618 -37.51 8.36 3.98
N ALA A 619 -37.58 8.44 5.31
CA ALA A 619 -37.86 9.68 6.03
C ALA A 619 -36.68 10.68 5.89
N PRO A 620 -36.93 11.99 5.86
CA PRO A 620 -35.87 12.99 5.80
C PRO A 620 -34.97 12.95 7.04
N THR A 621 -33.66 13.06 6.83
CA THR A 621 -32.65 13.05 7.88
C THR A 621 -32.68 14.35 8.72
N PRO A 622 -32.49 14.29 10.05
CA PRO A 622 -32.36 15.48 10.89
C PRO A 622 -31.19 16.38 10.45
N SER A 623 -31.30 17.69 10.70
CA SER A 623 -30.19 18.61 10.42
C SER A 623 -28.99 18.32 11.34
N PRO A 624 -27.76 18.34 10.81
CA PRO A 624 -26.55 18.09 11.59
C PRO A 624 -26.35 19.18 12.66
N ARG A 625 -25.83 18.79 13.83
CA ARG A 625 -25.46 19.71 14.92
C ARG A 625 -23.94 19.72 15.07
N HIS A 626 -23.30 20.86 14.81
CA HIS A 626 -21.86 21.00 14.96
C HIS A 626 -21.47 21.57 16.34
N PRO A 627 -20.40 21.06 16.98
CA PRO A 627 -19.93 21.59 18.25
C PRO A 627 -19.36 23.01 18.10
N VAL A 628 -19.70 23.90 19.03
CA VAL A 628 -19.13 25.26 19.06
C VAL A 628 -17.66 25.22 19.46
N ILE A 629 -16.80 25.74 18.59
CA ILE A 629 -15.35 25.81 18.81
C ILE A 629 -14.97 27.17 19.46
N PRO A 630 -14.31 27.18 20.62
CA PRO A 630 -13.85 28.40 21.27
C PRO A 630 -12.89 29.22 20.38
N LEU A 631 -12.93 30.56 20.48
CA LEU A 631 -12.10 31.48 19.67
C LEU A 631 -10.60 31.12 19.72
N ARG A 632 -10.07 30.78 20.90
CA ARG A 632 -8.67 30.39 21.10
C ARG A 632 -8.25 29.12 20.33
N ALA A 633 -9.20 28.23 20.02
CA ALA A 633 -8.96 26.96 19.35
C ALA A 633 -9.22 27.03 17.83
N LYS A 634 -9.84 28.11 17.32
CA LYS A 634 -10.23 28.24 15.91
C LYS A 634 -9.07 28.06 14.91
N PRO A 635 -7.86 28.63 15.11
CA PRO A 635 -6.77 28.44 14.16
C PRO A 635 -6.33 26.98 14.04
N VAL A 636 -6.22 26.29 15.19
CA VAL A 636 -5.87 24.86 15.24
C VAL A 636 -6.99 24.01 14.64
N ALA A 637 -8.25 24.35 14.91
CA ALA A 637 -9.40 23.67 14.34
C ALA A 637 -9.48 23.81 12.82
N LEU A 638 -9.14 24.98 12.27
CA LEU A 638 -9.11 25.21 10.82
C LEU A 638 -8.01 24.38 10.13
N LEU A 639 -6.83 24.30 10.75
CA LEU A 639 -5.75 23.42 10.26
C LEU A 639 -6.15 21.94 10.37
N ALA A 640 -6.75 21.53 11.48
CA ALA A 640 -7.22 20.17 11.69
C ALA A 640 -8.31 19.77 10.67
N ALA A 641 -9.27 20.65 10.38
CA ALA A 641 -10.29 20.44 9.36
C ALA A 641 -9.68 20.32 7.95
N ARG A 642 -8.68 21.16 7.63
CA ARG A 642 -7.93 21.04 6.37
C ARG A 642 -7.20 19.71 6.26
N GLN A 643 -6.52 19.27 7.32
CA GLN A 643 -5.84 17.97 7.31
C GLN A 643 -6.80 16.79 7.17
N LEU A 644 -7.99 16.89 7.77
CA LEU A 644 -9.04 15.90 7.57
C LEU A 644 -9.48 15.86 6.10
N ARG A 645 -9.73 17.02 5.46
CA ARG A 645 -10.08 17.05 4.02
C ARG A 645 -8.98 16.46 3.14
N ASP A 646 -7.71 16.85 3.36
CA ASP A 646 -6.57 16.30 2.61
C ASP A 646 -6.47 14.78 2.76
N ARG A 647 -6.70 14.25 3.98
CA ARG A 647 -6.76 12.80 4.25
C ARG A 647 -7.84 12.12 3.42
N GLU A 648 -9.06 12.66 3.39
CA GLU A 648 -10.19 12.06 2.70
C GLU A 648 -10.00 12.08 1.17
N ILE A 649 -9.42 13.17 0.63
CA ILE A 649 -9.05 13.25 -0.80
C ILE A 649 -8.02 12.17 -1.17
N ARG A 650 -6.96 12.02 -0.36
CA ARG A 650 -5.94 10.98 -0.59
C ARG A 650 -6.54 9.58 -0.47
N ARG A 651 -7.42 9.37 0.50
CA ARG A 651 -8.12 8.09 0.69
C ARG A 651 -8.96 7.75 -0.54
N ASP A 652 -9.71 8.71 -1.08
CA ASP A 652 -10.50 8.54 -2.30
C ASP A 652 -9.65 8.13 -3.50
N LYS A 653 -8.55 8.85 -3.74
CA LYS A 653 -7.63 8.53 -4.84
C LYS A 653 -6.94 7.18 -4.66
N MET A 654 -6.62 6.80 -3.42
CA MET A 654 -6.08 5.47 -3.13
C MET A 654 -7.09 4.37 -3.45
N VAL A 655 -8.38 4.55 -3.11
CA VAL A 655 -9.44 3.59 -3.47
C VAL A 655 -9.64 3.54 -4.98
N ARG A 656 -9.54 4.67 -5.67
CA ARG A 656 -9.58 4.72 -7.14
C ARG A 656 -8.40 3.97 -7.77
N ALA A 657 -7.20 4.10 -7.22
CA ALA A 657 -6.05 3.31 -7.66
C ALA A 657 -6.24 1.79 -7.41
N ILE A 658 -6.87 1.40 -6.29
CA ILE A 658 -7.26 0.02 -6.02
C ILE A 658 -8.28 -0.47 -7.05
N TRP A 659 -9.27 0.34 -7.40
CA TRP A 659 -10.26 -0.01 -8.43
C TRP A 659 -9.62 -0.20 -9.81
N VAL A 660 -8.70 0.68 -10.23
CA VAL A 660 -7.93 0.50 -11.47
C VAL A 660 -7.11 -0.79 -11.42
N LEU A 661 -6.41 -1.05 -10.31
CA LEU A 661 -5.67 -2.30 -10.12
C LEU A 661 -6.60 -3.53 -10.23
N ARG A 662 -7.76 -3.50 -9.58
CA ARG A 662 -8.76 -4.58 -9.63
C ARG A 662 -9.19 -4.87 -11.06
N ARG A 663 -9.45 -3.84 -11.87
CA ARG A 663 -9.79 -3.99 -13.30
C ARG A 663 -8.65 -4.62 -14.10
N LEU A 664 -7.41 -4.17 -13.90
CA LEU A 664 -6.23 -4.74 -14.56
C LEU A 664 -6.02 -6.21 -14.16
N LEU A 665 -6.22 -6.55 -12.89
CA LEU A 665 -6.13 -7.93 -12.39
C LEU A 665 -7.22 -8.81 -12.98
N ARG A 666 -8.48 -8.36 -13.02
CA ARG A 666 -9.58 -9.10 -13.65
C ARG A 666 -9.36 -9.35 -15.13
N GLU A 667 -8.79 -8.37 -15.85
CA GLU A 667 -8.41 -8.60 -17.25
C GLU A 667 -7.35 -9.69 -17.37
N TYR A 668 -6.31 -9.66 -16.52
CA TYR A 668 -5.30 -10.71 -16.50
C TYR A 668 -5.91 -12.08 -16.15
N GLY A 669 -6.80 -12.13 -15.16
CA GLY A 669 -7.56 -13.33 -14.80
C GLY A 669 -8.48 -13.84 -15.91
N ARG A 670 -9.11 -12.94 -16.68
CA ARG A 670 -9.91 -13.28 -17.87
C ARG A 670 -9.05 -13.99 -18.91
N ARG A 671 -7.87 -13.45 -19.25
CA ARG A 671 -6.92 -14.08 -20.19
C ARG A 671 -6.49 -15.47 -19.72
N LEU A 672 -6.23 -15.64 -18.43
CA LEU A 672 -5.86 -16.94 -17.86
C LEU A 672 -7.03 -17.94 -17.85
N THR A 673 -8.25 -17.47 -17.70
CA THR A 673 -9.46 -18.30 -17.82
C THR A 673 -9.64 -18.75 -19.27
N GLU A 674 -9.45 -17.86 -20.24
CA GLU A 674 -9.50 -18.18 -21.67
C GLU A 674 -8.39 -19.14 -22.10
N ALA A 675 -7.21 -19.05 -21.49
CA ALA A 675 -6.11 -20.00 -21.67
C ALA A 675 -6.35 -21.35 -20.97
N GLY A 676 -7.45 -21.51 -20.22
CA GLY A 676 -7.78 -22.73 -19.47
C GLY A 676 -6.93 -22.98 -18.24
N ILE A 677 -6.19 -21.97 -17.76
CA ILE A 677 -5.35 -22.05 -16.55
C ILE A 677 -6.20 -21.84 -15.29
N PHE A 678 -7.13 -20.89 -15.35
CA PHE A 678 -8.07 -20.58 -14.26
C PHE A 678 -9.50 -21.02 -14.59
N ASN A 679 -10.31 -21.22 -13.55
CA ASN A 679 -11.72 -21.57 -13.70
C ASN A 679 -12.60 -20.31 -13.79
N ALA A 680 -12.19 -19.22 -13.14
CA ALA A 680 -12.89 -17.94 -13.15
C ALA A 680 -11.90 -16.77 -13.17
N PRO A 681 -12.27 -15.59 -13.71
CA PRO A 681 -11.38 -14.42 -13.73
C PRO A 681 -10.91 -14.00 -12.33
N ASP A 682 -11.77 -14.11 -11.32
CA ASP A 682 -11.46 -13.74 -9.93
C ASP A 682 -10.49 -14.71 -9.23
N ASP A 683 -10.13 -15.83 -9.86
CA ASP A 683 -9.05 -16.73 -9.39
C ASP A 683 -7.71 -15.97 -9.23
N VAL A 684 -7.51 -14.92 -10.04
CA VAL A 684 -6.32 -14.04 -9.99
C VAL A 684 -6.09 -13.41 -8.61
N PHE A 685 -7.15 -13.15 -7.83
CA PHE A 685 -7.04 -12.49 -6.54
C PHE A 685 -6.39 -13.37 -5.47
N TYR A 686 -6.29 -14.68 -5.73
CA TYR A 686 -5.61 -15.65 -4.88
C TYR A 686 -4.09 -15.74 -5.15
N LEU A 687 -3.56 -14.89 -6.04
CA LEU A 687 -2.13 -14.67 -6.22
C LEU A 687 -1.70 -13.34 -5.61
N LEU A 688 -0.45 -13.29 -5.16
CA LEU A 688 0.23 -12.04 -4.86
C LEU A 688 0.51 -11.30 -6.19
N VAL A 689 0.51 -9.97 -6.17
CA VAL A 689 0.85 -9.17 -7.35
C VAL A 689 2.29 -9.47 -7.85
N ASP A 690 3.20 -9.77 -6.93
CA ASP A 690 4.59 -10.12 -7.25
C ASP A 690 4.75 -11.53 -7.88
N GLU A 691 3.69 -12.35 -7.86
CA GLU A 691 3.63 -13.68 -8.49
C GLU A 691 3.11 -13.64 -9.93
N LEU A 692 2.63 -12.49 -10.40
CA LEU A 692 2.08 -12.35 -11.74
C LEU A 692 3.21 -12.25 -12.78
N LEU A 693 3.08 -13.06 -13.82
CA LEU A 693 4.09 -13.23 -14.87
C LEU A 693 3.42 -13.21 -16.24
N GLU A 694 4.21 -13.23 -17.30
CA GLU A 694 3.66 -13.53 -18.64
C GLU A 694 3.06 -14.93 -18.62
N ILE A 695 1.98 -15.15 -19.39
CA ILE A 695 1.19 -16.38 -19.35
C ILE A 695 2.08 -17.61 -19.57
N ASP A 696 2.96 -17.55 -20.57
CA ASP A 696 3.89 -18.64 -20.91
C ASP A 696 4.99 -18.88 -19.86
N ALA A 697 5.16 -17.97 -18.90
CA ALA A 697 6.16 -18.04 -17.84
C ALA A 697 5.57 -18.41 -16.47
N LEU A 698 4.26 -18.63 -16.38
CA LEU A 698 3.62 -19.06 -15.13
C LEU A 698 4.04 -20.49 -14.76
N PRO A 699 4.23 -20.79 -13.46
CA PRO A 699 4.46 -22.16 -13.01
C PRO A 699 3.29 -23.08 -13.39
N GLN A 700 3.58 -24.32 -13.81
CA GLN A 700 2.56 -25.30 -14.18
C GLN A 700 1.53 -25.58 -13.07
N GLU A 701 1.93 -25.41 -11.82
CA GLU A 701 1.11 -25.68 -10.63
C GLU A 701 0.33 -24.45 -10.12
N VAL A 702 0.33 -23.33 -10.85
CA VAL A 702 -0.31 -22.08 -10.40
C VAL A 702 -1.80 -22.25 -10.05
N SER A 703 -2.52 -23.11 -10.77
CA SER A 703 -3.93 -23.42 -10.49
C SER A 703 -4.12 -24.16 -9.15
N GLN A 704 -3.16 -25.02 -8.77
CA GLN A 704 -3.15 -25.71 -7.48
C GLN A 704 -2.87 -24.73 -6.33
N LEU A 705 -1.94 -23.77 -6.55
CA LEU A 705 -1.66 -22.69 -5.60
C LEU A 705 -2.91 -21.84 -5.33
N VAL A 706 -3.61 -21.43 -6.38
CA VAL A 706 -4.89 -20.71 -6.30
C VAL A 706 -5.93 -21.52 -5.52
N ALA A 707 -6.12 -22.79 -5.85
CA ALA A 707 -7.08 -23.66 -5.16
C ALA A 707 -6.76 -23.80 -3.66
N ARG A 708 -5.48 -23.98 -3.31
CA ARG A 708 -5.02 -24.05 -1.91
C ARG A 708 -5.35 -22.75 -1.15
N ARG A 709 -5.00 -21.59 -1.72
CA ARG A 709 -5.24 -20.28 -1.07
C ARG A 709 -6.71 -19.93 -0.97
N ARG A 710 -7.54 -20.37 -1.93
CA ARG A 710 -9.00 -20.29 -1.82
C ARG A 710 -9.54 -21.13 -0.66
N ALA A 711 -9.08 -22.38 -0.54
CA ALA A 711 -9.49 -23.24 0.56
C ALA A 711 -9.08 -22.67 1.92
N GLU A 712 -7.86 -22.11 2.01
CA GLU A 712 -7.40 -21.41 3.21
C GLU A 712 -8.25 -20.18 3.53
N HIS A 713 -8.54 -19.33 2.55
CA HIS A 713 -9.38 -18.15 2.72
C HIS A 713 -10.78 -18.50 3.27
N HIS A 714 -11.43 -19.51 2.69
CA HIS A 714 -12.71 -20.03 3.19
C HIS A 714 -12.61 -20.61 4.60
N ARG A 715 -11.55 -21.36 4.90
CA ARG A 715 -11.31 -21.91 6.24
C ARG A 715 -11.16 -20.80 7.28
N LEU A 716 -10.38 -19.76 6.99
CA LEU A 716 -10.12 -18.63 7.90
C LEU A 716 -11.33 -17.69 8.05
N ALA A 717 -12.29 -17.72 7.12
CA ALA A 717 -13.56 -17.02 7.27
C ALA A 717 -14.38 -17.55 8.45
N ALA A 718 -14.26 -18.86 8.77
CA ALA A 718 -14.91 -19.47 9.91
C ALA A 718 -14.18 -19.23 11.26
N VAL A 719 -12.93 -18.75 11.21
CA VAL A 719 -12.14 -18.45 12.40
C VAL A 719 -12.45 -17.02 12.86
N VAL A 720 -12.84 -16.88 14.13
CA VAL A 720 -13.06 -15.57 14.78
C VAL A 720 -11.95 -15.34 15.80
N PRO A 721 -10.84 -14.69 15.41
CA PRO A 721 -9.81 -14.32 16.35
C PRO A 721 -10.34 -13.24 17.33
N PRO A 722 -9.81 -13.15 18.56
CA PRO A 722 -10.24 -12.15 19.51
C PRO A 722 -9.91 -10.74 19.01
N THR A 723 -10.78 -9.76 19.30
CA THR A 723 -10.58 -8.36 18.89
C THR A 723 -9.32 -7.75 19.49
N VAL A 724 -8.87 -8.26 20.64
CA VAL A 724 -7.65 -7.85 21.33
C VAL A 724 -7.02 -9.04 22.06
N PHE A 725 -5.70 -9.17 22.00
CA PHE A 725 -4.97 -10.22 22.73
C PHE A 725 -3.54 -9.79 23.07
N SER A 726 -2.90 -10.55 23.96
CA SER A 726 -1.48 -10.39 24.31
C SER A 726 -0.79 -11.75 24.31
N GLY A 727 0.25 -11.89 23.51
CA GLY A 727 1.02 -13.13 23.37
C GLY A 727 0.36 -14.06 22.35
N SER A 728 -0.21 -15.16 22.80
CA SER A 728 -0.96 -16.08 21.94
C SER A 728 -2.45 -15.74 21.91
N TRP A 729 -3.16 -16.19 20.88
CA TRP A 729 -4.61 -16.07 20.78
C TRP A 729 -5.28 -17.44 20.54
N GLN A 730 -6.57 -17.51 20.84
CA GLN A 730 -7.43 -18.67 20.57
C GLN A 730 -8.74 -18.17 19.93
N PRO A 731 -9.34 -18.92 19.00
CA PRO A 731 -10.64 -18.55 18.44
C PRO A 731 -11.69 -18.35 19.53
N VAL A 732 -12.51 -17.32 19.38
CA VAL A 732 -13.61 -17.06 20.30
C VAL A 732 -14.78 -18.00 19.96
N SER A 733 -15.31 -18.70 20.95
CA SER A 733 -16.47 -19.60 20.76
C SER A 733 -17.72 -18.81 20.36
N ILE A 734 -18.47 -19.34 19.39
CA ILE A 734 -19.67 -18.72 18.79
C ILE A 734 -20.91 -18.84 19.71
N ALA A 735 -20.81 -19.54 20.85
CA ALA A 735 -21.91 -19.68 21.81
C ALA A 735 -22.17 -18.36 22.58
N ALA A 736 -22.81 -17.40 21.93
CA ALA A 736 -23.27 -16.15 22.51
C ALA A 736 -24.76 -16.24 22.88
N THR A 737 -25.12 -15.85 24.10
CA THR A 737 -26.52 -15.63 24.48
C THR A 737 -27.03 -14.40 23.75
N THR A 738 -28.03 -14.55 22.89
CA THR A 738 -28.72 -13.45 22.23
C THR A 738 -29.46 -12.60 23.25
N LEU A 739 -29.50 -11.27 23.04
CA LEU A 739 -30.23 -10.37 23.91
C LEU A 739 -31.74 -10.61 23.80
N THR A 740 -32.42 -10.51 24.92
CA THR A 740 -33.86 -10.67 25.07
C THR A 740 -34.55 -9.30 25.20
N GLY A 741 -35.89 -9.28 25.10
CA GLY A 741 -36.65 -8.04 25.27
C GLY A 741 -36.40 -7.41 26.65
N GLY A 742 -36.03 -6.13 26.67
CA GLY A 742 -35.65 -5.39 27.87
C GLY A 742 -34.15 -5.26 28.11
N ASP A 743 -33.31 -5.98 27.35
CA ASP A 743 -31.86 -5.87 27.47
C ASP A 743 -31.31 -4.63 26.74
N THR A 744 -30.20 -4.09 27.26
CA THR A 744 -29.51 -2.91 26.70
C THR A 744 -28.09 -3.26 26.30
N LEU A 745 -27.72 -2.91 25.06
CA LEU A 745 -26.34 -2.90 24.61
C LEU A 745 -25.81 -1.46 24.62
N ARG A 746 -24.51 -1.30 24.88
CA ARG A 746 -23.87 0.02 24.97
C ARG A 746 -22.64 0.10 24.08
N GLY A 747 -22.47 1.25 23.44
CA GLY A 747 -21.22 1.66 22.81
C GLY A 747 -21.01 3.15 22.96
N VAL A 748 -20.35 3.76 21.98
CA VAL A 748 -20.03 5.18 21.96
C VAL A 748 -21.02 5.92 21.06
N GLY A 749 -21.83 6.79 21.64
CA GLY A 749 -22.70 7.70 20.89
C GLY A 749 -21.89 8.69 20.06
N VAL A 750 -22.16 8.77 18.76
CA VAL A 750 -21.42 9.59 17.80
C VAL A 750 -22.24 10.76 17.27
N CYS A 751 -23.46 10.48 16.84
CA CYS A 751 -24.38 11.47 16.29
C CYS A 751 -25.76 11.24 16.90
N GLY A 752 -26.29 12.27 17.55
CA GLY A 752 -27.51 12.18 18.35
C GLY A 752 -28.77 11.94 17.52
N GLY A 753 -29.81 11.48 18.21
CA GLY A 753 -31.09 11.11 17.63
C GLY A 753 -31.56 9.82 18.27
N ARG A 754 -32.85 9.75 18.62
CA ARG A 754 -33.49 8.55 19.17
C ARG A 754 -34.45 8.00 18.15
N VAL A 755 -34.17 6.80 17.66
CA VAL A 755 -34.92 6.17 16.56
C VAL A 755 -35.23 4.72 16.88
N ARG A 756 -36.30 4.22 16.28
CA ARG A 756 -36.71 2.81 16.37
C ARG A 756 -36.68 2.19 14.98
N GLY A 757 -36.22 0.95 14.90
CA GLY A 757 -36.19 0.20 13.65
C GLY A 757 -35.84 -1.26 13.89
N ARG A 758 -36.07 -2.09 12.87
CA ARG A 758 -35.68 -3.51 12.93
C ARG A 758 -34.19 -3.65 12.69
N VAL A 759 -33.55 -4.54 13.44
CA VAL A 759 -32.12 -4.87 13.28
C VAL A 759 -31.90 -5.57 11.95
N ARG A 760 -31.01 -5.02 11.12
CA ARG A 760 -30.45 -5.68 9.95
C ARG A 760 -28.96 -5.87 10.15
N ILE A 761 -28.50 -7.12 10.20
CA ILE A 761 -27.06 -7.41 10.16
C ILE A 761 -26.59 -7.28 8.71
N VAL A 762 -25.63 -6.39 8.46
CA VAL A 762 -25.12 -6.08 7.12
C VAL A 762 -23.65 -6.48 6.99
N ARG A 763 -23.35 -7.20 5.91
CA ARG A 763 -22.01 -7.54 5.40
C ARG A 763 -21.83 -6.96 3.99
N PRO A 764 -20.60 -6.90 3.43
CA PRO A 764 -20.37 -6.34 2.11
C PRO A 764 -21.31 -6.89 1.03
N GLU A 765 -21.52 -8.21 1.04
CA GLU A 765 -22.35 -8.95 0.10
C GLU A 765 -23.86 -8.89 0.37
N THR A 766 -24.28 -8.41 1.56
CA THR A 766 -25.70 -8.32 1.98
C THR A 766 -26.17 -6.88 2.18
N ILE A 767 -25.40 -5.88 1.72
CA ILE A 767 -25.80 -4.47 1.86
C ILE A 767 -27.15 -4.17 1.20
N ASP A 768 -27.48 -4.91 0.14
CA ASP A 768 -28.75 -4.75 -0.56
C ASP A 768 -29.94 -5.41 0.16
N ASP A 769 -29.73 -6.11 1.27
CA ASP A 769 -30.85 -6.64 2.06
C ASP A 769 -31.47 -5.57 2.98
N LEU A 770 -30.73 -4.50 3.27
CA LEU A 770 -31.19 -3.40 4.12
C LEU A 770 -32.42 -2.71 3.52
N GLN A 771 -33.48 -2.62 4.33
CA GLN A 771 -34.72 -1.94 3.96
C GLN A 771 -34.83 -0.54 4.56
N PRO A 772 -35.60 0.38 3.93
CA PRO A 772 -35.82 1.72 4.48
C PRO A 772 -36.37 1.68 5.90
N GLY A 773 -35.74 2.42 6.81
CA GLY A 773 -36.15 2.51 8.23
C GLY A 773 -35.63 1.39 9.13
N GLU A 774 -34.88 0.41 8.59
CA GLU A 774 -34.15 -0.56 9.41
C GLU A 774 -32.89 0.06 10.06
N ILE A 775 -32.43 -0.56 11.14
CA ILE A 775 -31.17 -0.23 11.82
C ILE A 775 -30.05 -1.03 11.17
N LEU A 776 -29.10 -0.36 10.53
CA LEU A 776 -27.92 -0.98 9.95
C LEU A 776 -26.97 -1.38 11.08
N VAL A 777 -26.78 -2.68 11.30
CA VAL A 777 -25.82 -3.23 12.25
C VAL A 777 -24.72 -3.96 11.48
N ALA A 778 -23.47 -3.53 11.59
CA ALA A 778 -22.34 -4.14 10.90
C ALA A 778 -21.17 -4.36 11.86
N GLU A 779 -20.25 -5.27 11.51
CA GLU A 779 -18.99 -5.39 12.26
C GLU A 779 -18.17 -4.10 12.11
N VAL A 780 -18.08 -3.61 10.88
CA VAL A 780 -17.36 -2.40 10.51
C VAL A 780 -17.92 -1.85 9.20
N THR A 781 -17.78 -0.55 8.97
CA THR A 781 -18.24 0.12 7.74
C THR A 781 -17.16 1.02 7.17
N ASP A 782 -17.01 1.01 5.84
CA ASP A 782 -16.20 1.96 5.09
C ASP A 782 -17.08 2.99 4.35
N VAL A 783 -16.47 3.80 3.47
CA VAL A 783 -17.19 4.82 2.68
C VAL A 783 -18.22 4.19 1.74
N GLY A 784 -17.98 2.97 1.27
CA GLY A 784 -18.89 2.21 0.43
C GLY A 784 -20.28 2.02 1.05
N TYR A 785 -20.38 1.88 2.36
CA TYR A 785 -21.66 1.71 3.06
C TYR A 785 -22.49 3.00 3.15
N THR A 786 -21.87 4.16 2.96
CA THR A 786 -22.50 5.45 3.30
C THR A 786 -23.71 5.78 2.43
N ALA A 787 -23.78 5.28 1.21
CA ALA A 787 -24.97 5.39 0.37
C ALA A 787 -26.21 4.75 1.03
N ALA A 788 -26.02 3.66 1.79
CA ALA A 788 -27.08 3.00 2.54
C ALA A 788 -27.57 3.80 3.75
N PHE A 789 -26.77 4.74 4.25
CA PHE A 789 -27.16 5.58 5.40
C PHE A 789 -28.35 6.49 5.04
N CYS A 790 -28.54 6.81 3.76
CA CYS A 790 -29.66 7.61 3.25
C CYS A 790 -31.03 7.02 3.57
N TYR A 791 -31.13 5.72 3.83
CA TYR A 791 -32.39 5.04 4.14
C TYR A 791 -32.35 4.20 5.42
N ALA A 792 -31.21 4.11 6.10
CA ALA A 792 -31.11 3.53 7.43
C ALA A 792 -31.72 4.46 8.49
N ALA A 793 -32.42 3.91 9.48
CA ALA A 793 -32.90 4.69 10.63
C ALA A 793 -31.74 5.07 11.57
N ALA A 794 -30.81 4.16 11.81
CA ALA A 794 -29.55 4.38 12.52
C ALA A 794 -28.45 3.44 12.01
N VAL A 795 -27.21 3.78 12.35
CA VAL A 795 -26.01 2.98 12.07
C VAL A 795 -25.37 2.53 13.38
N VAL A 796 -25.13 1.23 13.50
CA VAL A 796 -24.49 0.59 14.65
C VAL A 796 -23.30 -0.24 14.16
N THR A 797 -22.11 -0.02 14.71
CA THR A 797 -20.92 -0.82 14.36
C THR A 797 -20.24 -1.47 15.57
N GLU A 798 -19.76 -2.71 15.43
CA GLU A 798 -18.97 -3.37 16.49
C GLU A 798 -17.61 -2.71 16.70
N LEU A 799 -16.96 -2.36 15.60
CA LEU A 799 -15.63 -1.77 15.57
C LEU A 799 -15.71 -0.33 15.05
N GLY A 800 -14.80 0.51 15.54
CA GLY A 800 -14.60 1.88 15.08
C GLY A 800 -14.59 2.90 16.22
N GLY A 801 -13.77 3.94 16.09
CA GLY A 801 -13.75 5.06 17.03
C GLY A 801 -14.62 6.25 16.59
N PRO A 802 -14.77 7.29 17.43
CA PRO A 802 -15.41 8.55 17.04
C PRO A 802 -14.80 9.25 15.82
N MET A 803 -13.61 8.85 15.37
CA MET A 803 -12.92 9.37 14.19
C MET A 803 -13.00 8.43 12.97
N SER A 804 -13.77 7.33 13.05
CA SER A 804 -14.01 6.41 11.93
C SER A 804 -14.76 7.09 10.78
N HIS A 805 -14.71 6.49 9.59
CA HIS A 805 -15.45 7.01 8.43
C HIS A 805 -16.96 7.08 8.70
N ALA A 806 -17.53 6.02 9.30
CA ALA A 806 -18.92 5.98 9.73
C ALA A 806 -19.27 7.18 10.60
N ALA A 807 -18.41 7.48 11.58
CA ALA A 807 -18.64 8.53 12.54
C ALA A 807 -18.53 9.94 11.94
N VAL A 808 -17.58 10.15 11.02
CA VAL A 808 -17.41 11.42 10.32
C VAL A 808 -18.63 11.71 9.44
N VAL A 809 -19.05 10.75 8.62
CA VAL A 809 -20.20 10.91 7.71
C VAL A 809 -21.50 11.06 8.51
N ALA A 810 -21.71 10.25 9.55
CA ALA A 810 -22.89 10.36 10.40
C ALA A 810 -23.06 11.76 11.00
N ARG A 811 -21.99 12.37 11.51
CA ARG A 811 -22.05 13.73 12.07
C ARG A 811 -22.28 14.82 11.02
N GLU A 812 -21.72 14.66 9.82
CA GLU A 812 -21.87 15.65 8.76
C GLU A 812 -23.30 15.68 8.21
N PHE A 813 -23.97 14.51 8.17
CA PHE A 813 -25.33 14.38 7.61
C PHE A 813 -26.44 14.21 8.64
N GLY A 814 -26.12 14.07 9.93
CA GLY A 814 -27.11 13.92 11.00
C GLY A 814 -27.71 12.52 11.12
N PHE A 815 -27.01 11.48 10.66
CA PHE A 815 -27.47 10.08 10.81
C PHE A 815 -27.25 9.61 12.26
N PRO A 816 -28.28 9.13 12.98
CA PRO A 816 -28.10 8.55 14.31
C PRO A 816 -27.08 7.41 14.26
N CYS A 817 -26.03 7.49 15.09
CA CYS A 817 -24.88 6.60 14.97
C CYS A 817 -24.27 6.24 16.33
N VAL A 818 -24.04 4.94 16.53
CA VAL A 818 -23.34 4.37 17.69
C VAL A 818 -22.24 3.44 17.18
N VAL A 819 -21.02 3.58 17.70
CA VAL A 819 -19.86 2.75 17.32
C VAL A 819 -19.24 2.06 18.54
N ASP A 820 -18.30 1.16 18.33
CA ASP A 820 -17.66 0.35 19.40
C ASP A 820 -18.67 -0.44 20.24
N VAL A 821 -19.70 -0.99 19.57
CA VAL A 821 -20.74 -1.81 20.19
C VAL A 821 -20.32 -3.28 20.14
N GLN A 822 -19.44 -3.68 21.05
CA GLN A 822 -18.80 -5.00 21.03
C GLN A 822 -19.82 -6.14 20.93
N GLY A 823 -19.70 -6.97 19.89
CA GLY A 823 -20.59 -8.11 19.66
C GLY A 823 -22.00 -7.77 19.16
N ALA A 824 -22.28 -6.54 18.72
CA ALA A 824 -23.59 -6.14 18.20
C ALA A 824 -24.17 -7.08 17.15
N THR A 825 -23.36 -7.56 16.19
CA THR A 825 -23.81 -8.49 15.13
C THR A 825 -24.15 -9.89 15.64
N ARG A 826 -23.71 -10.22 16.86
CA ARG A 826 -23.97 -11.52 17.52
C ARG A 826 -25.08 -11.43 18.55
N PHE A 827 -25.07 -10.36 19.35
CA PHE A 827 -25.97 -10.18 20.48
C PHE A 827 -27.33 -9.62 20.08
N LEU A 828 -27.40 -8.75 19.05
CA LEU A 828 -28.66 -8.22 18.55
C LEU A 828 -29.31 -9.22 17.59
N PRO A 829 -30.52 -9.74 17.90
CA PRO A 829 -31.19 -10.68 17.02
C PRO A 829 -31.61 -10.01 15.70
N PRO A 830 -31.31 -10.61 14.52
CA PRO A 830 -31.82 -10.10 13.25
C PRO A 830 -33.34 -9.94 13.27
N GLY A 831 -33.86 -8.81 12.79
CA GLY A 831 -35.29 -8.51 12.75
C GLY A 831 -35.92 -8.00 14.05
N ALA A 832 -35.19 -8.04 15.18
CA ALA A 832 -35.65 -7.50 16.46
C ALA A 832 -35.89 -5.98 16.35
N LEU A 833 -36.93 -5.49 17.02
CA LEU A 833 -37.20 -4.06 17.12
C LEU A 833 -36.33 -3.48 18.23
N VAL A 834 -35.47 -2.53 17.88
CA VAL A 834 -34.59 -1.85 18.84
C VAL A 834 -34.81 -0.35 18.82
N GLU A 835 -34.50 0.30 19.93
CA GLU A 835 -34.40 1.74 20.03
C GLU A 835 -32.94 2.14 20.22
N VAL A 836 -32.43 2.98 19.31
CA VAL A 836 -31.05 3.45 19.32
C VAL A 836 -31.03 4.91 19.73
N ASP A 837 -30.23 5.24 20.74
CA ASP A 837 -29.91 6.62 21.12
C ASP A 837 -28.46 6.94 20.72
N GLY A 838 -28.30 7.64 19.60
CA GLY A 838 -27.00 8.02 19.06
C GLY A 838 -26.23 9.06 19.89
N ALA A 839 -26.85 9.67 20.92
CA ALA A 839 -26.18 10.62 21.81
C ALA A 839 -25.58 9.93 23.04
N THR A 840 -26.33 9.00 23.65
CA THR A 840 -25.87 8.25 24.83
C THR A 840 -25.08 7.00 24.46
N GLY A 841 -25.31 6.45 23.27
CA GLY A 841 -24.72 5.19 22.83
C GLY A 841 -25.48 3.95 23.32
N GLU A 842 -26.71 4.12 23.81
CA GLU A 842 -27.55 3.01 24.28
C GLU A 842 -28.42 2.44 23.16
N ILE A 843 -28.53 1.10 23.14
CA ILE A 843 -29.36 0.33 22.22
C ILE A 843 -30.27 -0.57 23.07
N HIS A 844 -31.56 -0.28 23.09
CA HIS A 844 -32.56 -1.01 23.89
C HIS A 844 -33.32 -2.00 23.00
N VAL A 845 -33.33 -3.29 23.36
CA VAL A 845 -34.12 -4.30 22.65
C VAL A 845 -35.57 -4.22 23.14
N LEU A 846 -36.48 -3.80 22.26
CA LEU A 846 -37.89 -3.62 22.60
C LEU A 846 -38.71 -4.89 22.39
N GLU A 847 -38.59 -5.47 21.19
CA GLU A 847 -39.34 -6.68 20.79
C GLU A 847 -38.43 -7.62 20.02
N LEU A 848 -38.54 -8.92 20.29
CA LEU A 848 -37.85 -9.95 19.51
C LEU A 848 -38.51 -10.13 18.15
N ALA A 849 -37.75 -10.63 17.17
CA ALA A 849 -38.31 -10.99 15.87
C ALA A 849 -39.37 -12.09 16.06
N VAL A 850 -40.54 -11.93 15.43
CA VAL A 850 -41.55 -12.99 15.36
C VAL A 850 -41.05 -14.01 14.36
N GLU A 851 -40.76 -15.24 14.79
CA GLU A 851 -40.47 -16.36 13.87
C GLU A 851 -41.63 -16.47 12.86
N ARG A 852 -41.31 -16.31 11.57
CA ARG A 852 -42.25 -16.49 10.46
C ARG A 852 -41.81 -17.66 9.61
#